data_AF-A0A6P9CR70-F1
#
_entry.id   AF-A0A6P9CR70-F1
#
_cell.length_a   1.000
_cell.length_b   1.000
_cell.length_c   1.000
_cell.angle_alpha   90.00
_cell.angle_beta   90.00
_cell.angle_gamma   90.00
#
_symmetry.space_group_name_H-M   'P 1'
#
loop_
_entity.id
_entity.type
_entity.pdbx_description
1 polymer ?
#
loop_
_entity_poly.entity_id
_entity_poly.type
_entity_poly.pdbx_seq_one_letter_code
_entity_poly.pdbx_strand_id
1 'polypeptide(L)'
;MGGQRGRERRESGGDARAPPSRPSPRVSGTGDSSAASKRSAAALGYTSDRFVLQLLPRGGPRRAPAIHRGYHIRARAVERSLRAFLMGTRGHPRSQVVSLGAGWDSLYFCLKDAGLLAGSGGRFFEVDLPEVASRKAALISGSAELRALAGGGVREDLGSVKYSGDDYRLLGVDLSQLALLEGALRGAGLDPATPTLILAEVVLPYMQVERSDALIQWAAGHFLRAWFILYEQIHPSDPFGRIMQNHFSHLQCPLRSLTSYPDCKAQQMRFLQRGWTECHIMDMNEFYRSFMPGEEQKRIQALEPFDEFEEWHLKCSHYFILAASKGEASFAPPVFSRMEAPLSHRAPCFAGTVAASFVGAGEAVVGLKRYGHCSVLLAPDVILTTGGFGDHGGRHCRLTELHILIKHQEGWRSDKVRLAELEMAWDGRLFHTVNVLRSGWAVVLGGRKSPVSPALPPLCLKGLADADPLSPGNPIIELAPLPPVEGLSVPRWRHTSTEVTHEGQAYLFIYGGCSSGQLVLTDWHFLHLEGLHCQQIPVEGPVPAGRHSHSACSWAGGVLIAGGLAASEELLGSLLFLKPSGRGFRWHSLETCPPLTPSRKASDTREEAIFAWNESCCCCSSTSAFLAVWDGMRIPAQCRVSLKTSKVSFNLGSLDERYSHTAHVHCGKLLLVGGVWLSPPSVPGVAMIDLATRALAEYRIDTTFLEWPLMLHNHSSVIVPDTEEIILTGGGGNCFSFGTHLNVSPVRLDLSSIWRAGL
;
A
#
# COMPACT_ATOMS: atom_id res chain seq x y z
N MET A 1 -9.64 -1.58 -72.94
CA MET A 1 -8.39 -1.00 -72.38
C MET A 1 -8.32 -1.45 -70.93
N GLY A 2 -7.68 -2.55 -70.51
CA GLY A 2 -6.30 -3.01 -70.76
C GLY A 2 -5.35 -2.17 -69.89
N GLY A 3 -4.71 -2.64 -68.81
CA GLY A 3 -4.61 -3.98 -68.22
C GLY A 3 -3.91 -3.96 -66.85
N GLN A 4 -3.89 -5.14 -66.23
CA GLN A 4 -3.26 -5.51 -64.96
C GLN A 4 -1.73 -5.30 -64.94
N ARG A 5 -1.17 -5.03 -63.75
CA ARG A 5 0.12 -5.61 -63.32
C ARG A 5 0.09 -5.91 -61.82
N GLY A 6 -0.22 -7.17 -61.50
CA GLY A 6 0.21 -7.79 -60.24
C GLY A 6 1.71 -8.02 -60.26
N ARG A 7 2.35 -7.91 -59.10
CA ARG A 7 3.77 -8.25 -58.93
C ARG A 7 3.87 -9.21 -57.74
N GLU A 8 3.97 -10.49 -58.10
CA GLU A 8 4.40 -11.58 -57.22
C GLU A 8 5.75 -11.24 -56.59
N ARG A 9 5.89 -11.50 -55.29
CA ARG A 9 7.20 -11.65 -54.64
C ARG A 9 7.35 -13.09 -54.18
N ARG A 10 8.34 -13.73 -54.80
CA ARG A 10 8.84 -15.08 -54.53
C ARG A 10 9.24 -15.24 -53.06
N GLU A 11 8.81 -16.35 -52.48
CA GLU A 11 9.42 -16.94 -51.30
C GLU A 11 10.82 -17.44 -51.66
N SER A 12 11.84 -16.95 -50.94
CA SER A 12 13.16 -17.57 -50.88
C SER A 12 13.47 -17.82 -49.41
N GLY A 13 13.42 -19.10 -49.02
CA GLY A 13 13.89 -19.57 -47.73
C GLY A 13 15.37 -19.26 -47.56
N GLY A 14 15.70 -18.58 -46.47
CA GLY A 14 17.06 -18.29 -46.03
C GLY A 14 17.05 -18.21 -44.51
N ASP A 15 17.68 -19.20 -43.89
CA ASP A 15 17.86 -19.36 -42.45
C ASP A 15 18.69 -18.19 -41.89
N ALA A 16 18.03 -17.20 -41.30
CA ALA A 16 18.67 -16.01 -40.74
C ALA A 16 18.48 -16.00 -39.22
N ARG A 17 19.55 -16.37 -38.49
CA ARG A 17 19.70 -16.15 -37.04
C ARG A 17 19.25 -14.73 -36.70
N ALA A 18 18.26 -14.62 -35.81
CA ALA A 18 17.80 -13.34 -35.27
C ALA A 18 19.00 -12.58 -34.64
N PRO A 19 19.23 -11.31 -35.00
CA PRO A 19 20.29 -10.52 -34.39
C PRO A 19 19.98 -10.28 -32.91
N PRO A 20 21.01 -10.14 -32.04
CA PRO A 20 20.80 -9.88 -30.63
C PRO A 20 20.03 -8.57 -30.45
N SER A 21 18.91 -8.63 -29.72
CA SER A 21 18.09 -7.48 -29.38
C SER A 21 18.91 -6.43 -28.63
N ARG A 22 19.16 -5.28 -29.25
CA ARG A 22 19.71 -4.09 -28.56
C ARG A 22 18.76 -3.66 -27.45
N PRO A 23 19.25 -3.22 -26.28
CA PRO A 23 18.41 -2.57 -25.27
C PRO A 23 17.72 -1.35 -25.88
N SER A 24 16.44 -1.16 -25.57
CA SER A 24 15.65 -0.01 -26.04
C SER A 24 16.19 1.29 -25.40
N PRO A 25 16.36 2.40 -26.15
CA PRO A 25 16.70 3.74 -25.63
C PRO A 25 15.77 4.28 -24.52
N ARG A 26 14.70 3.54 -24.20
CA ARG A 26 13.67 3.89 -23.21
C ARG A 26 13.93 3.31 -21.83
N VAL A 27 14.71 2.21 -21.73
CA VAL A 27 15.13 1.66 -20.43
C VAL A 27 16.05 2.66 -19.72
N SER A 28 16.97 3.30 -20.44
CA SER A 28 17.82 4.37 -19.88
C SER A 28 17.01 5.57 -19.38
N GLY A 29 15.84 5.86 -19.97
CA GLY A 29 14.92 6.90 -19.50
C GLY A 29 14.29 6.62 -18.12
N THR A 30 14.23 5.36 -17.67
CA THR A 30 13.78 5.04 -16.30
C THR A 30 14.79 5.49 -15.25
N GLY A 31 16.08 5.43 -15.57
CA GLY A 31 17.16 5.97 -14.74
C GLY A 31 17.03 7.47 -14.53
N ASP A 32 16.71 8.23 -15.59
CA ASP A 32 16.48 9.69 -15.50
C ASP A 32 15.27 10.02 -14.59
N SER A 33 14.17 9.28 -14.72
CA SER A 33 12.96 9.49 -13.89
C SER A 33 13.20 9.17 -12.40
N SER A 34 13.89 8.05 -12.13
CA SER A 34 14.28 7.64 -10.78
C SER A 34 15.19 8.67 -10.13
N ALA A 35 16.20 9.13 -10.88
CA ALA A 35 17.15 10.10 -10.41
C ALA A 35 16.51 11.48 -10.15
N ALA A 36 15.56 11.91 -10.99
CA ALA A 36 14.77 13.12 -10.72
C ALA A 36 13.98 13.03 -9.40
N SER A 37 13.50 11.84 -9.05
CA SER A 37 12.77 11.62 -7.78
C SER A 37 13.71 11.57 -6.57
N LYS A 38 14.89 10.94 -6.69
CA LYS A 38 15.98 11.01 -5.69
C LYS A 38 16.40 12.47 -5.45
N ARG A 39 16.58 13.26 -6.52
CA ARG A 39 16.90 14.70 -6.46
C ARG A 39 15.83 15.49 -5.71
N SER A 40 14.56 15.28 -6.07
CA SER A 40 13.43 16.00 -5.43
C SER A 40 13.36 15.70 -3.92
N ALA A 41 13.54 14.43 -3.53
CA ALA A 41 13.57 14.04 -2.14
C ALA A 41 14.77 14.65 -1.38
N ALA A 42 15.97 14.60 -1.97
CA ALA A 42 17.18 15.17 -1.38
C ALA A 42 17.09 16.70 -1.21
N ALA A 43 16.54 17.40 -2.20
CA ALA A 43 16.36 18.86 -2.15
C ALA A 43 15.43 19.32 -1.01
N LEU A 44 14.56 18.44 -0.52
CA LEU A 44 13.65 18.68 0.60
C LEU A 44 14.14 18.08 1.91
N GLY A 45 15.38 17.57 1.94
CA GLY A 45 16.00 17.04 3.16
C GLY A 45 15.50 15.65 3.58
N TYR A 46 14.80 14.90 2.72
CA TYR A 46 14.49 13.51 3.03
C TYR A 46 15.77 12.67 3.11
N THR A 47 16.73 12.93 2.24
CA THR A 47 18.07 12.31 2.27
C THR A 47 19.15 13.38 2.31
N SER A 48 20.26 13.09 2.97
CA SER A 48 21.44 13.98 3.03
C SER A 48 22.36 13.84 1.82
N ASP A 49 21.80 13.55 0.64
CA ASP A 49 22.57 13.30 -0.58
C ASP A 49 22.74 14.60 -1.37
N ARG A 50 23.87 15.28 -1.16
CA ARG A 50 24.21 16.48 -1.95
C ARG A 50 24.81 16.14 -3.33
N PHE A 51 25.26 14.91 -3.54
CA PHE A 51 25.97 14.50 -4.75
C PHE A 51 25.00 14.20 -5.91
N VAL A 52 23.81 13.66 -5.61
CA VAL A 52 22.74 13.46 -6.61
C VAL A 52 22.35 14.76 -7.31
N LEU A 53 22.48 15.91 -6.61
CA LEU A 53 22.20 17.24 -7.17
C LEU A 53 23.23 17.66 -8.24
N GLN A 54 24.44 17.10 -8.20
CA GLN A 54 25.54 17.36 -9.13
C GLN A 54 25.53 16.39 -10.33
N LEU A 55 25.02 15.17 -10.13
CA LEU A 55 24.90 14.15 -11.17
C LEU A 55 23.68 14.35 -12.07
N LEU A 56 22.85 15.35 -11.81
CA LEU A 56 21.61 15.60 -12.56
C LEU A 56 21.45 17.08 -12.95
N PRO A 57 20.79 17.36 -14.09
CA PRO A 57 20.48 18.72 -14.49
C PRO A 57 19.67 19.49 -13.44
N ARG A 58 19.95 20.81 -13.31
CA ARG A 58 19.15 21.71 -12.46
C ARG A 58 17.74 21.89 -13.04
N GLY A 59 16.74 22.09 -12.17
CA GLY A 59 15.38 22.48 -12.59
C GLY A 59 14.38 21.34 -12.85
N GLY A 60 14.53 20.18 -12.23
CA GLY A 60 13.56 19.08 -12.33
C GLY A 60 12.23 19.35 -11.60
N PRO A 61 11.11 18.78 -12.06
CA PRO A 61 9.80 18.93 -11.41
C PRO A 61 9.80 18.31 -10.01
N ARG A 62 9.24 19.06 -9.03
CA ARG A 62 8.98 18.55 -7.69
C ARG A 62 8.01 17.36 -7.75
N ARG A 63 8.27 16.33 -6.94
CA ARG A 63 7.39 15.16 -6.81
C ARG A 63 6.39 15.32 -5.66
N ALA A 64 5.38 14.45 -5.62
CA ALA A 64 4.41 14.42 -4.53
C ALA A 64 5.06 13.90 -3.22
N PRO A 65 4.57 14.30 -2.04
CA PRO A 65 5.09 13.84 -0.74
C PRO A 65 5.16 12.31 -0.60
N ALA A 66 4.18 11.56 -1.13
CA ALA A 66 4.22 10.10 -1.15
C ALA A 66 5.48 9.57 -1.85
N ILE A 67 5.85 10.17 -3.00
CA ILE A 67 7.07 9.81 -3.74
C ILE A 67 8.32 10.07 -2.90
N HIS A 68 8.40 11.22 -2.21
CA HIS A 68 9.55 11.54 -1.37
C HIS A 68 9.73 10.52 -0.23
N ARG A 69 8.65 10.18 0.49
CA ARG A 69 8.67 9.10 1.51
C ARG A 69 9.09 7.76 0.89
N GLY A 70 8.57 7.44 -0.30
CA GLY A 70 8.91 6.23 -1.06
C GLY A 70 10.38 6.11 -1.44
N TYR A 71 11.00 7.21 -1.89
CA TYR A 71 12.43 7.26 -2.21
C TYR A 71 13.32 7.36 -0.97
N HIS A 72 12.83 7.98 0.10
CA HIS A 72 13.51 7.98 1.40
C HIS A 72 13.71 6.57 1.94
N ILE A 73 12.61 5.80 2.06
CA ILE A 73 12.70 4.44 2.61
C ILE A 73 13.52 3.51 1.71
N ARG A 74 13.45 3.69 0.38
CA ARG A 74 14.31 3.00 -0.59
C ARG A 74 15.79 3.26 -0.30
N ALA A 75 16.18 4.53 -0.18
CA ALA A 75 17.56 4.91 0.12
C ALA A 75 18.02 4.34 1.48
N ARG A 76 17.17 4.41 2.51
CA ARG A 76 17.48 3.86 3.85
C ARG A 76 17.70 2.35 3.84
N ALA A 77 16.89 1.60 3.08
CA ALA A 77 17.02 0.15 2.97
C ALA A 77 18.35 -0.27 2.32
N VAL A 78 18.72 0.38 1.23
CA VAL A 78 19.99 0.14 0.53
C VAL A 78 21.17 0.58 1.40
N GLU A 79 21.15 1.79 1.95
CA GLU A 79 22.21 2.34 2.81
C GLU A 79 22.47 1.45 4.03
N ARG A 80 21.41 0.98 4.70
CA ARG A 80 21.51 0.05 5.83
C ARG A 80 22.20 -1.25 5.43
N SER A 81 21.83 -1.82 4.28
CA SER A 81 22.38 -3.08 3.79
C SER A 81 23.87 -2.96 3.48
N LEU A 82 24.29 -1.87 2.83
CA LEU A 82 25.71 -1.61 2.55
C LEU A 82 26.51 -1.36 3.83
N ARG A 83 25.98 -0.57 4.78
CA ARG A 83 26.64 -0.36 6.07
C ARG A 83 26.84 -1.66 6.83
N ALA A 84 25.82 -2.52 6.87
CA ALA A 84 25.91 -3.83 7.51
C ALA A 84 27.00 -4.70 6.87
N PHE A 85 27.11 -4.68 5.54
CA PHE A 85 28.16 -5.40 4.82
C PHE A 85 29.56 -4.87 5.13
N LEU A 86 29.75 -3.54 5.04
CA LEU A 86 31.05 -2.91 5.31
C LEU A 86 31.48 -3.14 6.76
N MET A 87 30.55 -3.11 7.72
CA MET A 87 30.84 -3.44 9.12
C MET A 87 31.19 -4.92 9.30
N GLY A 88 30.40 -5.83 8.71
CA GLY A 88 30.63 -7.27 8.79
C GLY A 88 31.92 -7.73 8.11
N THR A 89 32.47 -6.92 7.20
CA THR A 89 33.70 -7.23 6.45
C THR A 89 34.97 -6.56 6.99
N ARG A 90 34.90 -5.80 8.09
CA ARG A 90 36.08 -5.12 8.68
C ARG A 90 37.23 -6.06 9.07
N GLY A 91 36.94 -7.32 9.35
CA GLY A 91 37.97 -8.34 9.63
C GLY A 91 38.70 -8.85 8.40
N HIS A 92 38.26 -8.48 7.20
CA HIS A 92 38.91 -8.87 5.95
C HIS A 92 39.88 -7.78 5.46
N PRO A 93 40.97 -8.16 4.79
CA PRO A 93 41.94 -7.19 4.26
C PRO A 93 41.36 -6.33 3.13
N ARG A 94 40.34 -6.85 2.42
CA ARG A 94 39.64 -6.17 1.33
C ARG A 94 38.15 -6.52 1.33
N SER A 95 37.33 -5.57 0.90
CA SER A 95 35.90 -5.78 0.57
C SER A 95 35.51 -5.00 -0.68
N GLN A 96 34.67 -5.57 -1.54
CA GLN A 96 34.25 -4.96 -2.81
C GLN A 96 32.74 -4.69 -2.84
N VAL A 97 32.33 -3.70 -3.61
CA VAL A 97 30.93 -3.46 -3.93
C VAL A 97 30.77 -3.41 -5.44
N VAL A 98 29.75 -4.09 -5.98
CA VAL A 98 29.37 -4.09 -7.39
C VAL A 98 27.92 -3.61 -7.48
N SER A 99 27.71 -2.37 -7.91
CA SER A 99 26.38 -1.82 -8.19
C SER A 99 26.02 -2.03 -9.66
N LEU A 100 25.06 -2.92 -9.90
CA LEU A 100 24.56 -3.27 -11.22
C LEU A 100 23.39 -2.36 -11.59
N GLY A 101 23.42 -1.76 -12.77
CA GLY A 101 22.41 -0.78 -13.21
C GLY A 101 22.45 0.48 -12.35
N ALA A 102 23.66 0.99 -12.08
CA ALA A 102 23.87 2.06 -11.12
C ALA A 102 23.22 3.40 -11.52
N GLY A 103 22.90 3.60 -12.81
CA GLY A 103 22.32 4.83 -13.32
C GLY A 103 23.06 6.06 -12.79
N TRP A 104 22.30 7.02 -12.26
CA TRP A 104 22.82 8.25 -11.66
C TRP A 104 23.00 8.18 -10.14
N ASP A 105 23.16 6.98 -9.59
CA ASP A 105 23.32 6.79 -8.15
C ASP A 105 24.58 7.51 -7.61
N SER A 106 24.50 8.02 -6.39
CA SER A 106 25.53 8.82 -5.71
C SER A 106 26.10 8.12 -4.47
N LEU A 107 25.69 6.87 -4.20
CA LEU A 107 25.99 6.14 -2.98
C LEU A 107 27.49 5.98 -2.74
N TYR A 108 28.29 5.74 -3.78
CA TYR A 108 29.75 5.74 -3.65
C TYR A 108 30.26 7.04 -3.01
N PHE A 109 29.85 8.20 -3.55
CA PHE A 109 30.28 9.51 -3.06
C PHE A 109 29.80 9.77 -1.64
N CYS A 110 28.54 9.43 -1.33
CA CYS A 110 27.99 9.51 0.03
C CYS A 110 28.81 8.69 1.04
N LEU A 111 29.16 7.44 0.69
CA LEU A 111 29.93 6.56 1.57
C LEU A 111 31.39 7.01 1.71
N LYS A 112 31.99 7.50 0.62
CA LYS A 112 33.37 8.02 0.60
C LYS A 112 33.50 9.27 1.47
N ASP A 113 32.62 10.24 1.30
CA ASP A 113 32.58 11.49 2.08
C ASP A 113 32.33 11.21 3.58
N ALA A 114 31.47 10.23 3.89
CA ALA A 114 31.25 9.77 5.27
C ALA A 114 32.41 8.93 5.86
N GLY A 115 33.49 8.70 5.12
CA GLY A 115 34.64 7.89 5.56
C GLY A 115 34.35 6.40 5.72
N LEU A 116 33.20 5.92 5.25
CA LEU A 116 32.76 4.52 5.44
C LEU A 116 33.49 3.53 4.54
N LEU A 117 34.13 4.02 3.47
CA LEU A 117 35.00 3.22 2.60
C LEU A 117 36.47 3.21 3.06
N ALA A 118 36.83 4.05 4.04
CA ALA A 118 38.20 4.12 4.55
C ALA A 118 38.63 2.80 5.20
N GLY A 119 39.83 2.32 4.90
CA GLY A 119 40.36 1.07 5.43
C GLY A 119 39.75 -0.21 4.83
N SER A 120 38.77 -0.10 3.93
CA SER A 120 38.16 -1.27 3.27
C SER A 120 39.10 -2.01 2.31
N GLY A 121 40.19 -1.36 1.88
CA GLY A 121 41.22 -1.93 0.99
C GLY A 121 40.75 -2.39 -0.39
N GLY A 122 39.46 -2.29 -0.69
CA GLY A 122 38.83 -2.78 -1.92
C GLY A 122 38.25 -1.65 -2.77
N ARG A 123 37.42 -2.03 -3.76
CA ARG A 123 36.94 -1.13 -4.81
C ARG A 123 35.42 -1.14 -4.91
N PHE A 124 34.87 -0.02 -5.33
CA PHE A 124 33.48 0.17 -5.70
C PHE A 124 33.37 0.18 -7.23
N PHE A 125 32.66 -0.80 -7.75
CA PHE A 125 32.39 -0.96 -9.17
C PHE A 125 30.93 -0.58 -9.44
N GLU A 126 30.73 0.33 -10.38
CA GLU A 126 29.42 0.59 -10.96
C GLU A 126 29.38 0.07 -12.39
N VAL A 127 28.25 -0.54 -12.75
CA VAL A 127 28.00 -1.04 -14.10
C VAL A 127 26.68 -0.50 -14.60
N ASP A 128 26.68 0.06 -15.81
CA ASP A 128 25.45 0.42 -16.52
C ASP A 128 25.66 0.31 -18.03
N LEU A 129 24.62 0.57 -18.82
CA LEU A 129 24.72 0.65 -20.27
C LEU A 129 25.83 1.63 -20.68
N PRO A 130 26.58 1.34 -21.77
CA PRO A 130 27.71 2.17 -22.20
C PRO A 130 27.40 3.66 -22.32
N GLU A 131 26.21 4.02 -22.78
CA GLU A 131 25.76 5.41 -22.93
C GLU A 131 25.56 6.11 -21.57
N VAL A 132 24.97 5.42 -20.59
CA VAL A 132 24.70 5.95 -19.25
C VAL A 132 26.02 6.13 -18.50
N ALA A 133 26.87 5.10 -18.52
CA ALA A 133 28.19 5.13 -17.89
C ALA A 133 29.07 6.25 -18.47
N SER A 134 29.06 6.44 -19.79
CA SER A 134 29.86 7.50 -20.43
C SER A 134 29.39 8.91 -20.02
N ARG A 135 28.07 9.13 -20.00
CA ARG A 135 27.51 10.43 -19.56
C ARG A 135 27.81 10.70 -18.08
N LYS A 136 27.70 9.69 -17.21
CA LYS A 136 28.05 9.83 -15.79
C LYS A 136 29.54 10.09 -15.58
N ALA A 137 30.42 9.41 -16.32
CA ALA A 137 31.86 9.67 -16.29
C ALA A 137 32.20 11.12 -16.66
N ALA A 138 31.51 11.68 -17.68
CA ALA A 138 31.64 13.08 -18.05
C ALA A 138 31.19 14.03 -16.93
N LEU A 139 30.08 13.74 -16.24
CA LEU A 139 29.61 14.55 -15.11
C LEU A 139 30.55 14.51 -13.90
N ILE A 140 31.05 13.32 -13.55
CA ILE A 140 32.08 13.17 -12.49
C ILE A 140 33.33 13.98 -12.87
N SER A 141 33.73 13.91 -14.14
CA SER A 141 34.87 14.69 -14.64
C SER A 141 34.58 16.18 -14.74
N GLY A 142 33.33 16.62 -14.81
CA GLY A 142 32.96 18.03 -14.80
C GLY A 142 32.91 18.64 -13.40
N SER A 143 32.71 17.83 -12.35
CA SER A 143 32.66 18.29 -10.96
C SER A 143 34.03 18.15 -10.27
N ALA A 144 34.53 19.25 -9.70
CA ALA A 144 35.76 19.24 -8.92
C ALA A 144 35.63 18.38 -7.65
N GLU A 145 34.46 18.44 -6.98
CA GLU A 145 34.20 17.69 -5.75
C GLU A 145 34.11 16.19 -6.02
N LEU A 146 33.33 15.77 -7.02
CA LEU A 146 33.19 14.34 -7.35
C LEU A 146 34.52 13.73 -7.79
N ARG A 147 35.30 14.47 -8.58
CA ARG A 147 36.63 14.04 -9.03
C ARG A 147 37.62 13.94 -7.87
N ALA A 148 37.58 14.87 -6.91
CA ALA A 148 38.42 14.81 -5.72
C ALA A 148 38.12 13.58 -4.86
N LEU A 149 36.83 13.19 -4.75
CA LEU A 149 36.42 12.00 -4.00
C LEU A 149 36.72 10.68 -4.72
N ALA A 150 36.54 10.63 -6.04
CA ALA A 150 36.78 9.42 -6.83
C ALA A 150 38.27 9.19 -7.12
N GLY A 151 39.05 10.26 -7.26
CA GLY A 151 40.40 10.22 -7.82
C GLY A 151 40.38 9.88 -9.33
N GLY A 152 41.55 9.93 -9.96
CA GLY A 152 41.73 9.52 -11.37
C GLY A 152 40.89 10.30 -12.40
N GLY A 153 40.43 9.60 -13.45
CA GLY A 153 39.77 10.24 -14.60
C GLY A 153 39.12 9.30 -15.61
N VAL A 154 38.56 9.88 -16.67
CA VAL A 154 37.96 9.16 -17.81
C VAL A 154 39.04 8.38 -18.56
N ARG A 155 38.68 7.17 -19.00
CA ARG A 155 39.56 6.30 -19.78
C ARG A 155 38.86 5.81 -21.02
N GLU A 156 39.02 6.53 -22.13
CA GLU A 156 38.45 6.14 -23.43
C GLU A 156 39.21 4.96 -24.07
N ASP A 157 40.45 4.73 -23.62
CA ASP A 157 41.39 3.73 -24.11
C ASP A 157 41.13 2.30 -23.56
N LEU A 158 40.39 2.15 -22.46
CA LEU A 158 40.19 0.88 -21.74
C LEU A 158 38.85 0.18 -22.05
N GLY A 159 38.35 0.29 -23.29
CA GLY A 159 37.17 -0.45 -23.76
C GLY A 159 35.91 -0.21 -22.93
N SER A 160 35.55 -1.17 -22.06
CA SER A 160 34.36 -1.11 -21.20
C SER A 160 34.51 -0.21 -19.97
N VAL A 161 35.73 0.11 -19.53
CA VAL A 161 35.93 1.04 -18.40
C VAL A 161 35.71 2.47 -18.90
N LYS A 162 34.81 3.22 -18.26
CA LYS A 162 34.49 4.62 -18.61
C LYS A 162 35.13 5.62 -17.64
N TYR A 163 35.32 5.23 -16.39
CA TYR A 163 36.02 6.02 -15.38
C TYR A 163 36.86 5.12 -14.48
N SER A 164 38.09 5.53 -14.20
CA SER A 164 38.98 4.82 -13.29
C SER A 164 39.56 5.80 -12.27
N GLY A 165 39.04 5.71 -11.04
CA GLY A 165 39.55 6.45 -9.89
C GLY A 165 40.52 5.63 -9.03
N ASP A 166 40.67 6.01 -7.77
CA ASP A 166 41.56 5.31 -6.84
C ASP A 166 40.90 3.98 -6.41
N ASP A 167 39.74 4.07 -5.77
CA ASP A 167 38.88 2.98 -5.32
C ASP A 167 37.54 2.90 -6.05
N TYR A 168 37.30 3.76 -7.04
CA TYR A 168 36.06 3.79 -7.85
C TYR A 168 36.29 3.34 -9.29
N ARG A 169 35.39 2.51 -9.84
CA ARG A 169 35.39 2.05 -11.24
C ARG A 169 33.99 2.17 -11.82
N LEU A 170 33.86 2.79 -12.99
CA LEU A 170 32.61 2.87 -13.74
C LEU A 170 32.75 2.12 -15.06
N LEU A 171 31.89 1.13 -15.29
CA LEU A 171 31.90 0.23 -16.43
C LEU A 171 30.66 0.44 -17.29
N GLY A 172 30.86 0.54 -18.60
CA GLY A 172 29.82 0.56 -19.62
C GLY A 172 29.61 -0.82 -20.21
N VAL A 173 28.70 -1.61 -19.64
CA VAL A 173 28.39 -2.98 -20.07
C VAL A 173 26.89 -3.25 -19.97
N ASP A 174 26.34 -3.87 -21.01
CA ASP A 174 24.99 -4.44 -20.95
C ASP A 174 25.00 -5.68 -20.03
N LEU A 175 24.28 -5.61 -18.91
CA LEU A 175 24.17 -6.67 -17.91
C LEU A 175 23.67 -8.01 -18.48
N SER A 176 23.05 -7.96 -19.66
CA SER A 176 22.58 -9.13 -20.37
C SER A 176 23.69 -9.92 -21.10
N GLN A 177 24.91 -9.35 -21.16
CA GLN A 177 26.09 -9.94 -21.81
C GLN A 177 27.11 -10.38 -20.76
N LEU A 178 26.82 -11.50 -20.08
CA LEU A 178 27.59 -11.96 -18.90
C LEU A 178 29.10 -12.16 -19.15
N ALA A 179 29.48 -12.67 -20.33
CA ALA A 179 30.91 -12.84 -20.67
C ALA A 179 31.65 -11.49 -20.76
N LEU A 180 31.00 -10.46 -21.31
CA LEU A 180 31.57 -9.11 -21.36
C LEU A 180 31.62 -8.49 -19.97
N LEU A 181 30.57 -8.68 -19.16
CA LEU A 181 30.52 -8.22 -17.77
C LEU A 181 31.68 -8.79 -16.95
N GLU A 182 31.87 -10.10 -17.01
CA GLU A 182 32.95 -10.78 -16.29
C GLU A 182 34.34 -10.31 -16.76
N GLY A 183 34.54 -10.21 -18.08
CA GLY A 183 35.79 -9.70 -18.66
C GLY A 183 36.10 -8.27 -18.21
N ALA A 184 35.10 -7.39 -18.24
CA ALA A 184 35.25 -5.99 -17.84
C ALA A 184 35.52 -5.82 -16.34
N LEU A 185 34.80 -6.54 -15.48
CA LEU A 185 35.02 -6.52 -14.02
C LEU A 185 36.42 -7.02 -13.67
N ARG A 186 36.83 -8.16 -14.24
CA ARG A 186 38.18 -8.72 -14.04
C ARG A 186 39.26 -7.75 -14.52
N GLY A 187 39.09 -7.16 -15.71
CA GLY A 187 40.00 -6.16 -16.26
C GLY A 187 40.09 -4.89 -15.42
N ALA A 188 39.01 -4.51 -14.73
CA ALA A 188 38.99 -3.42 -13.77
C ALA A 188 39.58 -3.79 -12.39
N GLY A 189 40.00 -5.05 -12.22
CA GLY A 189 40.65 -5.56 -11.02
C GLY A 189 39.69 -6.02 -9.93
N LEU A 190 38.51 -6.52 -10.30
CA LEU A 190 37.64 -7.28 -9.40
C LEU A 190 38.27 -8.64 -9.10
N ASP A 191 38.32 -8.99 -7.82
CA ASP A 191 38.77 -10.29 -7.33
C ASP A 191 37.59 -11.11 -6.76
N PRO A 192 37.26 -12.28 -7.34
CA PRO A 192 36.14 -13.11 -6.87
C PRO A 192 36.35 -13.78 -5.50
N ALA A 193 37.59 -13.84 -4.99
CA ALA A 193 37.91 -14.38 -3.67
C ALA A 193 37.67 -13.36 -2.54
N THR A 194 37.63 -12.07 -2.89
CA THR A 194 37.37 -10.97 -1.97
C THR A 194 35.88 -10.88 -1.65
N PRO A 195 35.48 -10.73 -0.37
CA PRO A 195 34.10 -10.47 0.03
C PRO A 195 33.45 -9.38 -0.83
N THR A 196 32.35 -9.70 -1.49
CA THR A 196 31.72 -8.78 -2.45
C THR A 196 30.23 -8.59 -2.19
N LEU A 197 29.77 -7.34 -2.08
CA LEU A 197 28.36 -7.01 -2.12
C LEU A 197 27.96 -6.69 -3.56
N ILE A 198 26.95 -7.37 -4.08
CA ILE A 198 26.28 -7.04 -5.33
C ILE A 198 24.99 -6.30 -4.99
N LEU A 199 24.77 -5.14 -5.61
CA LEU A 199 23.56 -4.35 -5.48
C LEU A 199 22.84 -4.31 -6.82
N ALA A 200 21.54 -4.60 -6.83
CA ALA A 200 20.64 -4.30 -7.93
C ALA A 200 19.41 -3.55 -7.38
N GLU A 201 19.26 -2.28 -7.73
CA GLU A 201 18.22 -1.41 -7.19
C GLU A 201 17.24 -0.97 -8.28
N VAL A 202 16.17 -1.74 -8.48
CA VAL A 202 15.16 -1.60 -9.56
C VAL A 202 15.81 -1.75 -10.94
N VAL A 203 16.40 -2.91 -11.20
CA VAL A 203 17.19 -3.17 -12.42
C VAL A 203 16.73 -4.44 -13.12
N LEU A 204 16.72 -5.55 -12.38
CA LEU A 204 16.37 -6.87 -12.92
C LEU A 204 14.98 -6.96 -13.56
N PRO A 205 13.93 -6.23 -13.12
CA PRO A 205 12.61 -6.32 -13.73
C PRO A 205 12.57 -5.80 -15.17
N TYR A 206 13.53 -4.98 -15.59
CA TYR A 206 13.60 -4.47 -16.96
C TYR A 206 14.24 -5.47 -17.93
N MET A 207 14.96 -6.46 -17.41
CA MET A 207 15.64 -7.48 -18.20
C MET A 207 14.68 -8.64 -18.55
N GLN A 208 14.97 -9.38 -19.62
CA GLN A 208 14.31 -10.67 -19.83
C GLN A 208 14.54 -11.58 -18.62
N VAL A 209 13.53 -12.37 -18.26
CA VAL A 209 13.52 -13.18 -17.05
C VAL A 209 14.73 -14.12 -17.05
N GLU A 210 14.97 -14.81 -18.15
CA GLU A 210 16.07 -15.75 -18.33
C GLU A 210 17.44 -15.07 -18.18
N ARG A 211 17.57 -13.82 -18.62
CA ARG A 211 18.84 -13.07 -18.54
C ARG A 211 19.10 -12.54 -17.14
N SER A 212 18.09 -12.03 -16.45
CA SER A 212 18.24 -11.62 -15.04
C SER A 212 18.49 -12.82 -14.13
N ASP A 213 17.87 -13.96 -14.43
CA ASP A 213 18.12 -15.22 -13.75
C ASP A 213 19.53 -15.74 -13.97
N ALA A 214 20.03 -15.68 -15.21
CA ALA A 214 21.41 -16.03 -15.53
C ALA A 214 22.41 -15.12 -14.79
N LEU A 215 22.10 -13.83 -14.62
CA LEU A 215 22.94 -12.89 -13.86
C LEU A 215 23.00 -13.25 -12.36
N ILE A 216 21.86 -13.59 -11.75
CA ILE A 216 21.81 -14.06 -10.35
C ILE A 216 22.62 -15.35 -10.18
N GLN A 217 22.45 -16.30 -11.09
CA GLN A 217 23.17 -17.58 -11.09
C GLN A 217 24.67 -17.40 -11.33
N TRP A 218 25.06 -16.52 -12.25
CA TRP A 218 26.45 -16.17 -12.51
C TRP A 218 27.09 -15.56 -11.27
N ALA A 219 26.42 -14.60 -10.62
CA ALA A 219 26.95 -13.97 -9.41
C ALA A 219 27.18 -15.01 -8.29
N ALA A 220 26.23 -15.93 -8.10
CA ALA A 220 26.43 -17.05 -7.19
C ALA A 220 27.65 -17.88 -7.60
N GLY A 221 27.80 -18.28 -8.86
CA GLY A 221 28.94 -19.09 -9.34
C GLY A 221 30.30 -18.38 -9.30
N HIS A 222 30.32 -17.06 -9.46
CA HIS A 222 31.53 -16.26 -9.62
C HIS A 222 32.22 -15.96 -8.28
N PHE A 223 31.47 -15.57 -7.26
CA PHE A 223 32.04 -15.12 -5.98
C PHE A 223 32.10 -16.25 -4.94
N LEU A 224 33.21 -16.30 -4.18
CA LEU A 224 33.35 -17.25 -3.06
C LEU A 224 32.53 -16.82 -1.83
N ARG A 225 32.52 -15.52 -1.53
CA ARG A 225 31.79 -14.90 -0.42
C ARG A 225 31.10 -13.65 -0.92
N ALA A 226 29.78 -13.67 -0.97
CA ALA A 226 29.03 -12.54 -1.49
C ALA A 226 27.68 -12.34 -0.82
N TRP A 227 27.24 -11.07 -0.80
CA TRP A 227 25.86 -10.70 -0.54
C TRP A 227 25.24 -10.16 -1.82
N PHE A 228 23.99 -10.51 -2.10
CA PHE A 228 23.19 -9.87 -3.14
C PHE A 228 22.06 -9.09 -2.49
N ILE A 229 22.09 -7.78 -2.66
CA ILE A 229 21.04 -6.88 -2.20
C ILE A 229 20.16 -6.51 -3.39
N LEU A 230 18.88 -6.85 -3.31
CA LEU A 230 17.89 -6.57 -4.35
C LEU A 230 16.76 -5.72 -3.78
N TYR A 231 16.49 -4.58 -4.41
CA TYR A 231 15.29 -3.77 -4.13
C TYR A 231 14.49 -3.65 -5.43
N GLU A 232 13.28 -4.19 -5.49
CA GLU A 232 12.41 -4.12 -6.67
C GLU A 232 10.93 -4.32 -6.32
N GLN A 233 10.08 -4.37 -7.36
CA GLN A 233 8.63 -4.47 -7.24
C GLN A 233 8.13 -5.92 -7.07
N ILE A 234 6.96 -6.06 -6.43
CA ILE A 234 6.16 -7.28 -6.29
C ILE A 234 4.67 -6.97 -6.45
N HIS A 235 3.85 -8.01 -6.38
CA HIS A 235 2.38 -8.02 -6.42
C HIS A 235 1.80 -7.42 -7.71
N PRO A 236 2.01 -8.08 -8.87
CA PRO A 236 1.59 -7.57 -10.18
C PRO A 236 0.08 -7.54 -10.44
N SER A 237 -0.70 -8.25 -9.63
CA SER A 237 -2.05 -8.69 -10.01
C SER A 237 -3.17 -7.92 -9.32
N ASP A 238 -2.90 -7.34 -8.15
CA ASP A 238 -3.90 -6.57 -7.42
C ASP A 238 -4.19 -5.22 -8.12
N PRO A 239 -5.20 -4.45 -7.68
CA PRO A 239 -5.51 -3.16 -8.28
C PRO A 239 -4.32 -2.21 -8.45
N PHE A 240 -3.48 -2.05 -7.42
CA PHE A 240 -2.33 -1.15 -7.48
C PHE A 240 -1.25 -1.71 -8.40
N GLY A 241 -0.96 -3.01 -8.27
CA GLY A 241 -0.04 -3.75 -9.13
C GLY A 241 -0.37 -3.64 -10.62
N ARG A 242 -1.66 -3.70 -10.98
CA ARG A 242 -2.11 -3.53 -12.36
C ARG A 242 -1.89 -2.12 -12.87
N ILE A 243 -2.18 -1.09 -12.08
CA ILE A 243 -1.89 0.30 -12.46
C ILE A 243 -0.38 0.50 -12.66
N MET A 244 0.43 -0.02 -11.75
CA MET A 244 1.89 -0.01 -11.86
C MET A 244 2.37 -0.70 -13.15
N GLN A 245 1.89 -1.91 -13.45
CA GLN A 245 2.27 -2.61 -14.67
C GLN A 245 1.85 -1.88 -15.95
N ASN A 246 0.65 -1.30 -15.97
CA ASN A 246 0.16 -0.53 -17.10
C ASN A 246 1.02 0.71 -17.34
N HIS A 247 1.42 1.43 -16.29
CA HIS A 247 2.34 2.56 -16.38
C HIS A 247 3.65 2.18 -17.08
N PHE A 248 4.32 1.13 -16.60
CA PHE A 248 5.57 0.67 -17.19
C PHE A 248 5.40 0.12 -18.62
N SER A 249 4.25 -0.49 -18.92
CA SER A 249 3.91 -0.93 -20.28
C SER A 249 3.71 0.26 -21.24
N HIS A 250 3.02 1.32 -20.80
CA HIS A 250 2.86 2.55 -21.58
C HIS A 250 4.19 3.27 -21.83
N LEU A 251 5.12 3.22 -20.87
CA LEU A 251 6.49 3.68 -21.05
C LEU A 251 7.33 2.79 -21.97
N GLN A 252 6.76 1.68 -22.47
CA GLN A 252 7.45 0.64 -23.25
C GLN A 252 8.64 0.03 -22.50
N CYS A 253 8.54 -0.04 -21.18
CA CYS A 253 9.53 -0.64 -20.28
C CYS A 253 8.82 -1.60 -19.31
N PRO A 254 8.18 -2.68 -19.80
CA PRO A 254 7.40 -3.58 -18.97
C PRO A 254 8.25 -4.25 -17.89
N LEU A 255 7.66 -4.47 -16.72
CA LEU A 255 8.28 -5.15 -15.59
C LEU A 255 8.18 -6.68 -15.79
N ARG A 256 9.19 -7.27 -16.44
CA ARG A 256 9.15 -8.64 -16.95
C ARG A 256 9.21 -9.72 -15.87
N SER A 257 9.97 -9.50 -14.80
CA SER A 257 10.17 -10.51 -13.75
C SER A 257 8.95 -10.71 -12.86
N LEU A 258 8.06 -9.71 -12.74
CA LEU A 258 6.98 -9.73 -11.76
C LEU A 258 5.98 -10.86 -12.00
N THR A 259 5.70 -11.22 -13.26
CA THR A 259 4.77 -12.34 -13.53
C THR A 259 5.35 -13.69 -13.12
N SER A 260 6.67 -13.85 -13.23
CA SER A 260 7.38 -15.09 -12.83
C SER A 260 7.66 -15.14 -11.33
N TYR A 261 7.91 -13.98 -10.72
CA TYR A 261 8.27 -13.82 -9.31
C TYR A 261 7.36 -12.78 -8.65
N PRO A 262 6.08 -13.12 -8.43
CA PRO A 262 5.05 -12.13 -8.07
C PRO A 262 5.08 -11.68 -6.62
N ASP A 263 5.75 -12.40 -5.72
CA ASP A 263 5.73 -12.13 -4.28
C ASP A 263 7.09 -12.42 -3.63
N CYS A 264 7.21 -12.08 -2.35
CA CYS A 264 8.44 -12.29 -1.59
C CYS A 264 8.89 -13.75 -1.58
N LYS A 265 7.95 -14.71 -1.51
CA LYS A 265 8.29 -16.14 -1.48
C LYS A 265 8.86 -16.59 -2.83
N ALA A 266 8.27 -16.18 -3.93
CA ALA A 266 8.77 -16.48 -5.27
C ALA A 266 10.16 -15.89 -5.51
N GLN A 267 10.41 -14.66 -5.05
CA GLN A 267 11.73 -14.02 -5.11
C GLN A 267 12.77 -14.72 -4.21
N GLN A 268 12.39 -15.14 -3.00
CA GLN A 268 13.27 -15.93 -2.15
C GLN A 268 13.68 -17.24 -2.83
N MET A 269 12.70 -17.98 -3.35
CA MET A 269 12.95 -19.23 -4.08
C MET A 269 13.80 -19.01 -5.33
N ARG A 270 13.62 -17.88 -6.03
CA ARG A 270 14.42 -17.51 -7.19
C ARG A 270 15.91 -17.51 -6.88
N PHE A 271 16.32 -16.93 -5.75
CA PHE A 271 17.73 -16.87 -5.34
C PHE A 271 18.25 -18.22 -4.86
N LEU A 272 17.50 -18.91 -4.01
CA LEU A 272 17.89 -20.22 -3.47
C LEU A 272 18.11 -21.26 -4.58
N GLN A 273 17.20 -21.31 -5.56
CA GLN A 273 17.32 -22.19 -6.72
C GLN A 273 18.49 -21.82 -7.65
N ARG A 274 19.08 -20.63 -7.49
CA ARG A 274 20.18 -20.11 -8.32
C ARG A 274 21.53 -20.12 -7.60
N GLY A 275 21.67 -20.98 -6.60
CA GLY A 275 22.94 -21.25 -5.94
C GLY A 275 23.31 -20.29 -4.81
N TRP A 276 22.36 -19.47 -4.33
CA TRP A 276 22.51 -18.72 -3.09
C TRP A 276 22.17 -19.60 -1.89
N THR A 277 22.96 -19.50 -0.82
CA THR A 277 22.86 -20.39 0.35
C THR A 277 21.71 -19.98 1.26
N GLU A 278 21.60 -18.68 1.54
CA GLU A 278 20.53 -18.11 2.36
C GLU A 278 19.92 -16.93 1.64
N CYS A 279 18.64 -16.66 1.93
CA CYS A 279 17.91 -15.55 1.35
C CYS A 279 16.86 -15.06 2.32
N HIS A 280 16.95 -13.79 2.67
CA HIS A 280 16.00 -13.10 3.53
C HIS A 280 15.36 -11.95 2.76
N ILE A 281 14.08 -11.75 2.96
CA ILE A 281 13.28 -10.80 2.21
C ILE A 281 12.18 -10.23 3.10
N MET A 282 11.86 -8.96 2.90
CA MET A 282 10.71 -8.30 3.52
C MET A 282 10.17 -7.22 2.60
N ASP A 283 8.88 -6.94 2.71
CA ASP A 283 8.28 -5.78 2.06
C ASP A 283 8.69 -4.47 2.77
N MET A 284 8.38 -3.33 2.15
CA MET A 284 8.78 -2.05 2.70
C MET A 284 7.94 -1.58 3.89
N ASN A 285 6.74 -2.14 4.13
CA ASN A 285 5.97 -1.87 5.36
C ASN A 285 6.62 -2.54 6.57
N GLU A 286 7.04 -3.79 6.41
CA GLU A 286 7.83 -4.52 7.40
C GLU A 286 9.17 -3.83 7.65
N PHE A 287 9.87 -3.40 6.60
CA PHE A 287 11.11 -2.63 6.76
C PHE A 287 10.89 -1.32 7.53
N TYR A 288 9.85 -0.55 7.18
CA TYR A 288 9.53 0.71 7.85
C TYR A 288 9.32 0.51 9.35
N ARG A 289 8.46 -0.44 9.73
CA ARG A 289 8.15 -0.74 11.13
C ARG A 289 9.35 -1.27 11.91
N SER A 290 10.14 -2.15 11.30
CA SER A 290 11.20 -2.87 12.01
C SER A 290 12.50 -2.09 12.12
N PHE A 291 12.79 -1.21 11.15
CA PHE A 291 14.11 -0.60 11.00
C PHE A 291 14.11 0.92 10.91
N MET A 292 12.97 1.60 10.79
CA MET A 292 12.91 3.06 10.81
C MET A 292 12.78 3.57 12.26
N PRO A 293 13.79 4.25 12.83
CA PRO A 293 13.69 4.78 14.19
C PRO A 293 12.56 5.80 14.33
N GLY A 294 11.87 5.83 15.46
CA GLY A 294 10.75 6.75 15.70
C GLY A 294 11.10 8.23 15.50
N GLU A 295 12.33 8.65 15.85
CA GLU A 295 12.80 10.02 15.60
C GLU A 295 12.95 10.33 14.09
N GLU A 296 13.35 9.36 13.29
CA GLU A 296 13.42 9.53 11.84
C GLU A 296 12.03 9.58 11.22
N GLN A 297 11.08 8.78 11.72
CA GLN A 297 9.67 8.82 11.31
C GLN A 297 9.07 10.21 11.59
N LYS A 298 9.24 10.74 12.81
CA LYS A 298 8.79 12.10 13.18
C LYS A 298 9.43 13.16 12.27
N ARG A 299 10.73 13.03 12.00
CA ARG A 299 11.46 13.97 11.13
C ARG A 299 10.87 14.01 9.73
N ILE A 300 10.68 12.86 9.08
CA ILE A 300 10.11 12.82 7.71
C ILE A 300 8.65 13.25 7.67
N GLN A 301 7.88 12.99 8.73
CA GLN A 301 6.50 13.47 8.85
C GLN A 301 6.43 15.01 8.93
N ALA A 302 7.44 15.65 9.53
CA ALA A 302 7.51 17.10 9.67
C ALA A 302 7.99 17.85 8.41
N LEU A 303 8.57 17.15 7.41
CA LEU A 303 9.13 17.80 6.22
C LEU A 303 8.05 18.40 5.31
N GLU A 304 6.93 17.71 5.16
CA GLU A 304 5.86 18.10 4.25
C GLU A 304 4.48 17.70 4.78
N PRO A 305 3.44 18.50 4.52
CA PRO A 305 2.07 18.08 4.73
C PRO A 305 1.73 16.80 3.96
N PHE A 306 1.08 15.84 4.62
CA PHE A 306 0.86 14.51 4.07
C PHE A 306 -0.54 13.99 4.38
N ASP A 307 -1.21 13.40 3.38
CA ASP A 307 -2.54 12.80 3.53
C ASP A 307 -2.82 11.58 2.63
N GLU A 308 -1.80 11.13 1.89
CA GLU A 308 -1.85 10.02 0.92
C GLU A 308 -1.46 8.69 1.60
N PHE A 309 -2.01 8.41 2.79
CA PHE A 309 -1.63 7.25 3.60
C PHE A 309 -1.87 5.91 2.90
N GLU A 310 -3.02 5.74 2.24
CA GLU A 310 -3.35 4.57 1.42
C GLU A 310 -2.29 4.32 0.35
N GLU A 311 -1.86 5.36 -0.35
CA GLU A 311 -0.84 5.29 -1.40
C GLU A 311 0.53 4.91 -0.87
N TRP A 312 0.89 5.46 0.29
CA TRP A 312 2.14 5.17 0.97
C TRP A 312 2.24 3.69 1.37
N HIS A 313 1.21 3.17 2.03
CA HIS A 313 1.19 1.77 2.44
C HIS A 313 1.08 0.80 1.27
N LEU A 314 0.26 1.12 0.25
CA LEU A 314 0.20 0.32 -0.98
C LEU A 314 1.54 0.30 -1.71
N LYS A 315 2.21 1.45 -1.88
CA LYS A 315 3.58 1.47 -2.42
C LYS A 315 4.51 0.57 -1.60
N CYS A 316 4.41 0.60 -0.28
CA CYS A 316 5.30 -0.19 0.56
C CYS A 316 5.01 -1.70 0.48
N SER A 317 3.76 -2.10 0.26
CA SER A 317 3.38 -3.50 -0.01
C SER A 317 3.81 -4.00 -1.39
N HIS A 318 4.16 -3.10 -2.32
CA HIS A 318 4.50 -3.43 -3.71
C HIS A 318 6.00 -3.33 -4.02
N TYR A 319 6.82 -3.09 -3.00
CA TYR A 319 8.27 -3.09 -3.11
C TYR A 319 8.84 -3.92 -1.97
N PHE A 320 10.01 -4.51 -2.19
CA PHE A 320 10.71 -5.29 -1.17
C PHE A 320 12.19 -4.97 -1.15
N ILE A 321 12.84 -5.38 -0.06
CA ILE A 321 14.29 -5.50 0.05
C ILE A 321 14.65 -6.95 0.35
N LEU A 322 15.60 -7.50 -0.39
CA LEU A 322 16.10 -8.86 -0.24
C LEU A 322 17.61 -8.82 -0.04
N ALA A 323 18.11 -9.63 0.89
CA ALA A 323 19.52 -9.94 1.03
C ALA A 323 19.72 -11.45 0.92
N ALA A 324 20.40 -11.88 -0.13
CA ALA A 324 20.87 -13.25 -0.27
C ALA A 324 22.36 -13.32 0.06
N SER A 325 22.83 -14.44 0.60
CA SER A 325 24.24 -14.66 0.90
C SER A 325 24.75 -15.99 0.39
N LYS A 326 26.04 -15.99 0.12
CA LYS A 326 26.85 -17.15 -0.23
C LYS A 326 28.17 -17.06 0.54
N GLY A 327 28.60 -18.17 1.13
CA GLY A 327 29.84 -18.25 1.92
C GLY A 327 29.64 -19.04 3.21
N GLU A 328 30.58 -18.91 4.15
CA GLU A 328 30.47 -19.48 5.50
C GLU A 328 29.28 -18.88 6.28
N ALA A 329 28.71 -19.63 7.24
CA ALA A 329 27.56 -19.18 8.03
C ALA A 329 27.83 -17.89 8.84
N SER A 330 29.08 -17.64 9.23
CA SER A 330 29.52 -16.39 9.88
C SER A 330 29.42 -15.15 8.98
N PHE A 331 29.28 -15.36 7.66
CA PHE A 331 29.15 -14.33 6.64
C PHE A 331 27.69 -14.05 6.28
N ALA A 332 26.71 -14.59 7.02
CA ALA A 332 25.29 -14.30 6.81
C ALA A 332 24.96 -12.82 7.06
N PRO A 333 24.02 -12.21 6.31
CA PRO A 333 23.69 -10.80 6.42
C PRO A 333 22.92 -10.55 7.72
N PRO A 334 23.49 -9.82 8.71
CA PRO A 334 22.75 -9.42 9.90
C PRO A 334 21.74 -8.31 9.60
N VAL A 335 21.56 -7.95 8.31
CA VAL A 335 20.66 -6.90 7.81
C VAL A 335 19.26 -7.06 8.42
N PHE A 336 18.82 -8.31 8.64
CA PHE A 336 17.49 -8.66 9.14
C PHE A 336 17.49 -9.38 10.50
N SER A 337 18.60 -9.32 11.25
CA SER A 337 18.84 -10.06 12.52
C SER A 337 17.84 -9.81 13.67
N ARG A 338 16.83 -8.96 13.48
CA ARG A 338 15.80 -8.64 14.48
C ARG A 338 14.50 -9.43 14.36
N MET A 339 14.38 -10.33 13.39
CA MET A 339 13.17 -11.14 13.26
C MET A 339 13.31 -12.42 14.08
N GLU A 340 12.62 -12.48 15.22
CA GLU A 340 11.91 -13.71 15.56
C GLU A 340 11.12 -14.14 14.31
N ALA A 341 11.05 -15.45 14.05
CA ALA A 341 10.36 -15.99 12.88
C ALA A 341 9.10 -15.17 12.60
N PRO A 342 8.92 -14.62 11.38
CA PRO A 342 7.72 -13.89 11.07
C PRO A 342 6.58 -14.82 11.48
N LEU A 343 5.65 -14.32 12.31
CA LEU A 343 4.36 -15.00 12.41
C LEU A 343 3.97 -15.21 10.96
N SER A 344 3.88 -16.46 10.53
CA SER A 344 3.48 -16.77 9.17
C SER A 344 2.17 -16.01 8.98
N HIS A 345 2.21 -14.87 8.29
CA HIS A 345 1.02 -14.10 7.98
C HIS A 345 0.26 -15.02 7.04
N ARG A 346 -0.61 -15.83 7.63
CA ARG A 346 -1.42 -16.79 6.89
C ARG A 346 -2.31 -15.95 6.01
N ALA A 347 -2.38 -16.30 4.72
CA ALA A 347 -3.32 -15.64 3.85
C ALA A 347 -4.72 -15.65 4.48
N PRO A 348 -5.50 -14.56 4.37
CA PRO A 348 -6.83 -14.50 4.94
C PRO A 348 -7.62 -15.70 4.43
N CYS A 349 -8.17 -16.48 5.36
CA CYS A 349 -9.10 -17.53 5.01
C CYS A 349 -10.44 -16.88 4.71
N PHE A 350 -10.80 -16.84 3.43
CA PHE A 350 -12.10 -16.34 3.02
C PHE A 350 -13.17 -17.39 3.29
N ALA A 351 -14.20 -17.03 4.04
CA ALA A 351 -15.35 -17.88 4.31
C ALA A 351 -16.23 -18.08 3.06
N GLY A 352 -16.14 -17.15 2.10
CA GLY A 352 -16.86 -17.23 0.84
C GLY A 352 -16.63 -15.99 -0.02
N THR A 353 -17.56 -15.79 -0.96
CA THR A 353 -17.52 -14.68 -1.91
C THR A 353 -18.86 -13.93 -1.88
N VAL A 354 -18.78 -12.60 -1.90
CA VAL A 354 -19.89 -11.66 -2.07
C VAL A 354 -19.99 -11.33 -3.55
N ALA A 355 -21.13 -11.61 -4.16
CA ALA A 355 -21.38 -11.25 -5.55
C ALA A 355 -21.42 -9.73 -5.70
N ALA A 356 -20.80 -9.23 -6.75
CA ALA A 356 -20.80 -7.82 -7.07
C ALA A 356 -21.20 -7.56 -8.52
N SER A 357 -21.96 -6.49 -8.74
CA SER A 357 -22.45 -6.07 -10.05
C SER A 357 -22.42 -4.56 -10.19
N PHE A 358 -22.45 -4.07 -11.43
CA PHE A 358 -22.61 -2.63 -11.67
C PHE A 358 -23.96 -2.12 -11.19
N VAL A 359 -23.95 -0.85 -10.80
CA VAL A 359 -25.14 -0.06 -10.47
C VAL A 359 -25.55 0.67 -11.75
N GLY A 360 -26.46 0.11 -12.55
CA GLY A 360 -26.97 0.77 -13.76
C GLY A 360 -27.54 -0.19 -14.82
N ALA A 361 -28.52 0.28 -15.59
CA ALA A 361 -29.23 -0.47 -16.64
C ALA A 361 -28.52 -0.45 -18.02
N GLY A 362 -27.20 -0.26 -18.06
CA GLY A 362 -26.43 -0.11 -19.31
C GLY A 362 -26.10 1.35 -19.71
N GLU A 363 -26.59 2.35 -18.98
CA GLU A 363 -26.13 3.75 -19.11
C GLU A 363 -25.00 4.07 -18.12
N ALA A 364 -24.05 4.92 -18.56
CA ALA A 364 -22.93 5.31 -17.74
C ALA A 364 -23.37 6.21 -16.58
N VAL A 365 -23.09 5.79 -15.35
CA VAL A 365 -23.31 6.61 -14.16
C VAL A 365 -22.30 7.76 -14.12
N VAL A 366 -22.78 8.98 -14.34
CA VAL A 366 -21.94 10.17 -14.50
C VAL A 366 -21.56 10.75 -13.14
N GLY A 367 -20.32 11.25 -13.07
CA GLY A 367 -19.83 12.03 -11.94
C GLY A 367 -19.44 11.23 -10.71
N LEU A 368 -19.64 9.91 -10.62
CA LEU A 368 -19.23 9.13 -9.44
C LEU A 368 -17.82 8.53 -9.52
N LYS A 369 -17.05 8.88 -10.56
CA LYS A 369 -15.61 8.61 -10.66
C LYS A 369 -14.83 9.57 -9.76
N ARG A 370 -14.74 9.24 -8.48
CA ARG A 370 -14.12 10.11 -7.45
C ARG A 370 -13.67 9.31 -6.23
N TYR A 371 -12.83 9.91 -5.40
CA TYR A 371 -12.48 9.39 -4.07
C TYR A 371 -12.50 10.49 -3.01
N GLY A 372 -12.58 10.11 -1.74
CA GLY A 372 -12.58 11.03 -0.60
C GLY A 372 -13.87 11.85 -0.49
N HIS A 373 -14.93 11.44 -1.18
CA HIS A 373 -16.31 11.94 -1.04
C HIS A 373 -17.03 11.26 0.12
N CYS A 374 -18.24 11.72 0.40
CA CYS A 374 -19.16 11.06 1.33
C CYS A 374 -20.50 10.82 0.64
N SER A 375 -21.03 9.61 0.75
CA SER A 375 -22.37 9.22 0.27
C SER A 375 -23.27 8.83 1.43
N VAL A 376 -24.53 9.27 1.41
CA VAL A 376 -25.54 9.00 2.45
C VAL A 376 -26.87 8.62 1.83
N LEU A 377 -27.63 7.76 2.52
CA LEU A 377 -28.99 7.40 2.14
C LEU A 377 -29.95 8.52 2.56
N LEU A 378 -30.72 9.06 1.62
CA LEU A 378 -31.79 10.03 1.90
C LEU A 378 -33.15 9.33 2.05
N ALA A 379 -33.39 8.37 1.18
CA ALA A 379 -34.56 7.49 1.15
C ALA A 379 -34.11 6.09 0.68
N PRO A 380 -34.89 5.01 0.84
CA PRO A 380 -34.48 3.65 0.47
C PRO A 380 -33.94 3.50 -0.96
N ASP A 381 -34.38 4.37 -1.87
CA ASP A 381 -34.07 4.43 -3.29
C ASP A 381 -33.24 5.65 -3.69
N VAL A 382 -32.77 6.47 -2.75
CA VAL A 382 -32.10 7.75 -3.03
C VAL A 382 -30.81 7.91 -2.23
N ILE A 383 -29.67 8.00 -2.92
CA ILE A 383 -28.34 8.21 -2.31
C ILE A 383 -27.77 9.55 -2.77
N LEU A 384 -27.42 10.42 -1.82
CA LEU A 384 -26.73 11.67 -2.07
C LEU A 384 -25.22 11.49 -1.94
N THR A 385 -24.45 12.05 -2.88
CA THR A 385 -22.98 12.05 -2.87
C THR A 385 -22.41 13.45 -2.93
N THR A 386 -21.47 13.77 -2.03
CA THR A 386 -20.94 15.12 -1.84
C THR A 386 -19.41 15.16 -1.84
N GLY A 387 -18.84 16.19 -2.48
CA GLY A 387 -17.40 16.45 -2.54
C GLY A 387 -16.59 15.36 -3.24
N GLY A 388 -15.32 15.23 -2.84
CA GLY A 388 -14.38 14.29 -3.45
C GLY A 388 -13.44 14.91 -4.48
N PHE A 389 -12.40 14.17 -4.83
CA PHE A 389 -11.51 14.43 -5.95
C PHE A 389 -11.77 13.40 -7.04
N GLY A 390 -11.99 13.83 -8.27
CA GLY A 390 -12.37 12.91 -9.33
C GLY A 390 -12.34 13.54 -10.71
N ASP A 391 -12.98 12.88 -11.67
CA ASP A 391 -12.98 13.28 -13.07
C ASP A 391 -14.08 14.32 -13.37
N HIS A 392 -13.68 15.44 -13.95
CA HIS A 392 -14.58 16.44 -14.52
C HIS A 392 -14.12 16.81 -15.93
N GLY A 393 -14.78 16.22 -16.94
CA GLY A 393 -14.47 16.47 -18.34
C GLY A 393 -13.08 15.98 -18.77
N GLY A 394 -12.62 14.83 -18.24
CA GLY A 394 -11.31 14.24 -18.53
C GLY A 394 -10.16 14.86 -17.72
N ARG A 395 -10.46 15.74 -16.76
CA ARG A 395 -9.48 16.36 -15.87
C ARG A 395 -9.76 15.95 -14.43
N HIS A 396 -8.73 15.50 -13.74
CA HIS A 396 -8.82 15.18 -12.33
C HIS A 396 -8.77 16.46 -11.49
N CYS A 397 -9.83 16.75 -10.74
CA CYS A 397 -9.94 17.93 -9.91
C CYS A 397 -10.83 17.70 -8.68
N ARG A 398 -10.88 18.69 -7.79
CA ARG A 398 -11.86 18.72 -6.70
C ARG A 398 -13.25 18.97 -7.29
N LEU A 399 -14.22 18.16 -6.90
CA LEU A 399 -15.55 18.21 -7.47
C LEU A 399 -16.43 19.17 -6.66
N THR A 400 -16.93 20.20 -7.34
CA THR A 400 -17.83 21.23 -6.81
C THR A 400 -19.30 20.89 -7.05
N GLU A 401 -19.59 19.77 -7.70
CA GLU A 401 -20.94 19.31 -8.03
C GLU A 401 -21.36 18.16 -7.10
N LEU A 402 -22.58 18.25 -6.58
CA LEU A 402 -23.23 17.18 -5.83
C LEU A 402 -24.00 16.27 -6.79
N HIS A 403 -24.04 14.98 -6.47
CA HIS A 403 -24.66 13.97 -7.33
C HIS A 403 -25.63 13.13 -6.52
N ILE A 404 -26.72 12.72 -7.15
CA ILE A 404 -27.72 11.84 -6.56
C ILE A 404 -27.79 10.55 -7.37
N LEU A 405 -27.98 9.42 -6.70
CA LEU A 405 -28.35 8.15 -7.31
C LEU A 405 -29.78 7.83 -6.91
N ILE A 406 -30.64 7.59 -7.90
CA ILE A 406 -32.06 7.26 -7.71
C ILE A 406 -32.33 5.88 -8.32
N LYS A 407 -32.97 5.00 -7.56
CA LYS A 407 -33.34 3.66 -8.01
C LYS A 407 -34.67 3.70 -8.76
N HIS A 408 -34.65 3.41 -10.05
CA HIS A 408 -35.85 3.22 -10.87
C HIS A 408 -36.09 1.74 -11.16
N GLN A 409 -37.21 1.42 -11.84
CA GLN A 409 -37.56 0.03 -12.21
C GLN A 409 -36.47 -0.67 -13.04
N GLU A 410 -35.78 0.08 -13.90
CA GLU A 410 -34.72 -0.45 -14.77
C GLU A 410 -33.35 -0.53 -14.07
N GLY A 411 -33.19 0.10 -12.91
CA GLY A 411 -31.93 0.17 -12.18
C GLY A 411 -31.65 1.57 -11.62
N TRP A 412 -30.46 1.73 -11.06
CA TRP A 412 -30.01 3.01 -10.52
C TRP A 412 -29.57 3.98 -11.62
N ARG A 413 -29.95 5.25 -11.49
CA ARG A 413 -29.53 6.33 -12.38
C ARG A 413 -28.90 7.45 -11.57
N SER A 414 -27.87 8.10 -12.12
CA SER A 414 -27.26 9.28 -11.51
C SER A 414 -27.73 10.55 -12.17
N ASP A 415 -27.94 11.60 -11.37
CA ASP A 415 -28.09 12.95 -11.87
C ASP A 415 -27.32 13.96 -11.00
N LYS A 416 -27.07 15.15 -11.55
CA LYS A 416 -26.54 16.29 -10.82
C LYS A 416 -27.65 16.88 -9.96
N VAL A 417 -27.32 17.16 -8.71
CA VAL A 417 -28.20 17.92 -7.82
C VAL A 417 -28.22 19.37 -8.27
N ARG A 418 -29.41 19.98 -8.31
CA ARG A 418 -29.55 21.43 -8.48
C ARG A 418 -29.43 22.09 -7.12
N LEU A 419 -28.41 22.92 -6.94
CA LEU A 419 -28.36 23.79 -5.78
C LEU A 419 -29.29 24.98 -6.03
N ALA A 420 -30.05 25.39 -5.02
CA ALA A 420 -30.83 26.63 -5.10
C ALA A 420 -29.90 27.79 -5.47
N GLU A 421 -30.36 28.73 -6.32
CA GLU A 421 -29.60 29.93 -6.72
C GLU A 421 -29.39 30.86 -5.52
N LEU A 422 -28.40 30.51 -4.70
CA LEU A 422 -27.90 31.28 -3.57
C LEU A 422 -26.42 31.60 -3.86
N GLU A 423 -25.89 32.65 -3.23
CA GLU A 423 -24.50 33.11 -3.45
C GLU A 423 -23.41 32.08 -3.06
N MET A 424 -23.77 30.89 -2.58
CA MET A 424 -22.84 29.88 -2.06
C MET A 424 -22.78 28.61 -2.91
N ALA A 425 -21.56 28.22 -3.29
CA ALA A 425 -21.27 26.97 -3.99
C ALA A 425 -20.59 25.94 -3.09
N TRP A 426 -20.68 24.66 -3.44
CA TRP A 426 -19.93 23.61 -2.76
C TRP A 426 -18.42 23.82 -2.94
N ASP A 427 -17.68 23.70 -1.85
CA ASP A 427 -16.27 24.13 -1.77
C ASP A 427 -15.23 23.07 -2.18
N GLY A 428 -15.70 21.91 -2.67
CA GLY A 428 -14.84 20.82 -3.15
C GLY A 428 -14.05 20.13 -2.03
N ARG A 429 -14.56 20.14 -0.79
CA ARG A 429 -13.93 19.45 0.34
C ARG A 429 -13.89 17.92 0.15
N LEU A 430 -12.85 17.33 0.74
CA LEU A 430 -12.65 15.88 0.84
C LEU A 430 -12.63 15.46 2.31
N PHE A 431 -12.96 14.19 2.57
CA PHE A 431 -12.87 13.54 3.88
C PHE A 431 -13.67 14.25 4.98
N HIS A 432 -14.80 14.86 4.59
CA HIS A 432 -15.87 15.34 5.47
C HIS A 432 -16.86 14.22 5.75
N THR A 433 -17.74 14.45 6.71
CA THR A 433 -18.88 13.57 7.01
C THR A 433 -20.18 14.29 6.73
N VAL A 434 -21.20 13.56 6.27
CA VAL A 434 -22.57 14.05 6.10
C VAL A 434 -23.48 13.21 6.98
N ASN A 435 -24.33 13.84 7.80
CA ASN A 435 -25.32 13.15 8.63
C ASN A 435 -26.70 13.72 8.32
N VAL A 436 -27.61 12.87 7.83
CA VAL A 436 -28.99 13.24 7.53
C VAL A 436 -29.78 13.24 8.83
N LEU A 437 -30.47 14.33 9.12
CA LEU A 437 -31.28 14.48 10.33
C LEU A 437 -32.74 14.13 10.04
N ARG A 438 -33.48 13.72 11.08
CA ARG A 438 -34.92 13.40 11.00
C ARG A 438 -35.78 14.55 10.48
N SER A 439 -35.34 15.78 10.70
CA SER A 439 -35.96 17.01 10.20
C SER A 439 -35.82 17.23 8.69
N GLY A 440 -35.20 16.30 7.94
CA GLY A 440 -35.13 16.38 6.47
C GLY A 440 -34.03 17.31 5.93
N TRP A 441 -33.02 17.61 6.75
CA TRP A 441 -31.81 18.34 6.35
C TRP A 441 -30.57 17.60 6.85
N ALA A 442 -29.38 17.86 6.30
CA ALA A 442 -28.15 17.19 6.67
C ALA A 442 -27.06 18.15 7.15
N VAL A 443 -26.26 17.70 8.11
CA VAL A 443 -25.08 18.41 8.63
C VAL A 443 -23.83 17.90 7.92
N VAL A 444 -23.02 18.82 7.38
CA VAL A 444 -21.73 18.56 6.76
C VAL A 444 -20.61 19.04 7.70
N LEU A 445 -19.86 18.11 8.28
CA LEU A 445 -18.81 18.41 9.24
C LEU A 445 -17.40 18.19 8.68
N GLY A 446 -16.54 19.16 8.94
CA GLY A 446 -15.12 19.11 8.65
C GLY A 446 -14.79 18.89 7.17
N GLY A 447 -13.72 18.12 6.94
CA GLY A 447 -13.11 17.91 5.63
C GLY A 447 -11.94 18.88 5.37
N ARG A 448 -11.38 18.81 4.16
CA ARG A 448 -10.23 19.63 3.78
C ARG A 448 -10.15 19.99 2.29
N LYS A 449 -9.49 21.12 2.01
CA LYS A 449 -9.05 21.62 0.69
C LYS A 449 -7.58 21.31 0.38
N SER A 450 -6.77 21.10 1.40
CA SER A 450 -5.40 20.57 1.33
C SER A 450 -5.03 20.02 2.72
N PRO A 451 -3.95 19.24 2.88
CA PRO A 451 -3.59 18.72 4.21
C PRO A 451 -3.33 19.83 5.26
N VAL A 452 -3.04 21.07 4.83
CA VAL A 452 -2.88 22.24 5.72
C VAL A 452 -4.07 23.19 5.72
N SER A 453 -5.06 22.96 4.87
CA SER A 453 -6.26 23.80 4.71
C SER A 453 -7.52 22.99 4.99
N PRO A 454 -7.93 22.89 6.27
CA PRO A 454 -9.22 22.34 6.65
C PRO A 454 -10.38 23.11 6.00
N ALA A 455 -11.49 22.43 5.74
CA ALA A 455 -12.68 23.03 5.18
C ALA A 455 -13.54 23.62 6.30
N LEU A 456 -13.80 24.92 6.20
CA LEU A 456 -14.63 25.70 7.12
C LEU A 456 -15.51 26.67 6.30
N PRO A 457 -16.69 27.05 6.82
CA PRO A 457 -17.33 26.54 8.03
C PRO A 457 -17.93 25.12 7.82
N PRO A 458 -18.47 24.47 8.87
CA PRO A 458 -19.46 23.41 8.71
C PRO A 458 -20.63 23.91 7.84
N LEU A 459 -21.25 23.02 7.08
CA LEU A 459 -22.35 23.38 6.17
C LEU A 459 -23.61 22.59 6.54
N CYS A 460 -24.77 23.07 6.08
CA CYS A 460 -25.99 22.30 6.08
C CYS A 460 -26.61 22.21 4.68
N LEU A 461 -27.29 21.11 4.44
CA LEU A 461 -28.04 20.81 3.22
C LEU A 461 -29.52 20.70 3.60
N LYS A 462 -30.38 21.62 3.13
CA LYS A 462 -31.82 21.58 3.39
C LYS A 462 -32.62 21.24 2.13
N GLY A 463 -33.89 20.88 2.30
CA GLY A 463 -34.76 20.44 1.21
C GLY A 463 -34.53 18.98 0.80
N LEU A 464 -33.98 18.14 1.70
CA LEU A 464 -33.77 16.72 1.40
C LEU A 464 -35.06 15.90 1.47
N ALA A 465 -36.05 16.38 2.23
CA ALA A 465 -37.37 15.74 2.36
C ALA A 465 -38.25 15.87 1.12
N ASP A 466 -37.99 16.87 0.26
CA ASP A 466 -38.74 17.13 -0.98
C ASP A 466 -38.21 16.32 -2.18
N ALA A 467 -37.21 15.44 -1.95
CA ALA A 467 -36.71 14.52 -2.96
C ALA A 467 -37.73 13.38 -3.19
N ASP A 468 -38.84 13.68 -3.87
CA ASP A 468 -39.79 12.68 -4.35
C ASP A 468 -39.12 11.82 -5.44
N PRO A 469 -38.94 10.50 -5.24
CA PRO A 469 -38.34 9.60 -6.23
C PRO A 469 -39.10 9.55 -7.56
N LEU A 470 -40.36 9.99 -7.57
CA LEU A 470 -41.28 9.98 -8.71
C LEU A 470 -41.43 11.34 -9.39
N SER A 471 -40.88 12.42 -8.81
CA SER A 471 -40.98 13.76 -9.40
C SER A 471 -39.98 13.92 -10.55
N PRO A 472 -40.40 14.39 -11.74
CA PRO A 472 -39.56 14.46 -12.94
C PRO A 472 -38.43 15.52 -12.88
N GLY A 473 -38.22 16.19 -11.75
CA GLY A 473 -37.20 17.22 -11.56
C GLY A 473 -36.19 16.86 -10.46
N ASN A 474 -34.91 17.16 -10.70
CA ASN A 474 -33.84 16.95 -9.71
C ASN A 474 -34.14 17.72 -8.42
N PRO A 475 -33.90 17.13 -7.24
CA PRO A 475 -34.17 17.81 -5.97
C PRO A 475 -33.35 19.11 -5.90
N ILE A 476 -34.03 20.19 -5.51
CA ILE A 476 -33.40 21.48 -5.26
C ILE A 476 -32.91 21.45 -3.81
N ILE A 477 -31.60 21.43 -3.63
CA ILE A 477 -30.98 21.41 -2.31
C ILE A 477 -30.49 22.82 -1.97
N GLU A 478 -30.91 23.33 -0.82
CA GLU A 478 -30.39 24.57 -0.26
C GLU A 478 -29.07 24.26 0.46
N LEU A 479 -27.99 24.94 0.08
CA LEU A 479 -26.70 24.87 0.76
C LEU A 479 -26.50 26.15 1.59
N ALA A 480 -26.29 26.00 2.89
CA ALA A 480 -26.05 27.14 3.79
C ALA A 480 -24.89 26.86 4.77
N PRO A 481 -24.14 27.90 5.19
CA PRO A 481 -23.13 27.74 6.22
C PRO A 481 -23.82 27.58 7.58
N LEU A 482 -23.29 26.69 8.42
CA LEU A 482 -23.70 26.65 9.82
C LEU A 482 -22.95 27.73 10.62
N PRO A 483 -23.57 28.31 11.66
CA PRO A 483 -22.85 29.16 12.59
C PRO A 483 -21.70 28.39 13.24
N PRO A 484 -20.67 29.09 13.76
CA PRO A 484 -19.62 28.44 14.55
C PRO A 484 -20.25 27.57 15.63
N VAL A 485 -19.94 26.27 15.59
CA VAL A 485 -20.45 25.30 16.57
C VAL A 485 -19.65 25.48 17.85
N GLU A 486 -20.30 26.01 18.89
CA GLU A 486 -19.68 26.21 20.19
C GLU A 486 -19.15 24.87 20.73
N GLY A 487 -17.89 24.87 21.18
CA GLY A 487 -17.19 23.67 21.68
C GLY A 487 -16.49 22.80 20.62
N LEU A 488 -16.76 22.98 19.31
CA LEU A 488 -16.06 22.28 18.23
C LEU A 488 -15.07 23.21 17.52
N SER A 489 -14.01 23.62 18.21
CA SER A 489 -13.06 24.64 17.72
C SER A 489 -11.97 24.09 16.79
N VAL A 490 -11.66 22.80 16.85
CA VAL A 490 -10.56 22.19 16.08
C VAL A 490 -11.09 21.66 14.74
N PRO A 491 -10.68 22.24 13.60
CA PRO A 491 -11.06 21.75 12.28
C PRO A 491 -10.49 20.35 12.05
N ARG A 492 -11.25 19.47 11.42
CA ARG A 492 -10.84 18.07 11.27
C ARG A 492 -11.28 17.42 9.96
N TRP A 493 -10.53 16.42 9.51
CA TRP A 493 -10.82 15.60 8.33
C TRP A 493 -10.42 14.14 8.61
N ARG A 494 -10.97 13.17 7.86
CA ARG A 494 -10.80 11.72 8.14
C ARG A 494 -11.25 11.31 9.56
N HIS A 495 -12.14 12.09 10.16
CA HIS A 495 -12.85 11.77 11.39
C HIS A 495 -14.12 10.99 11.05
N THR A 496 -14.77 10.44 12.08
CA THR A 496 -16.14 9.95 11.96
C THR A 496 -17.09 10.86 12.72
N SER A 497 -18.34 10.89 12.28
CA SER A 497 -19.46 11.41 13.05
C SER A 497 -20.62 10.44 12.93
N THR A 498 -21.30 10.17 14.03
CA THR A 498 -22.31 9.11 14.11
C THR A 498 -23.41 9.50 15.09
N GLU A 499 -24.66 9.26 14.72
CA GLU A 499 -25.81 9.55 15.59
C GLU A 499 -25.81 8.65 16.83
N VAL A 500 -26.00 9.28 18.00
CA VAL A 500 -26.24 8.63 19.29
C VAL A 500 -27.43 9.28 19.99
N THR A 501 -28.01 8.56 20.95
CA THR A 501 -29.11 9.09 21.77
C THR A 501 -28.70 9.15 23.23
N HIS A 502 -28.98 10.27 23.89
CA HIS A 502 -28.76 10.45 25.32
C HIS A 502 -29.93 11.24 25.91
N GLU A 503 -30.53 10.74 27.00
CA GLU A 503 -31.69 11.36 27.67
C GLU A 503 -32.86 11.71 26.72
N GLY A 504 -33.07 10.87 25.70
CA GLY A 504 -34.12 11.07 24.69
C GLY A 504 -33.78 12.09 23.60
N GLN A 505 -32.62 12.75 23.68
CA GLN A 505 -32.12 13.72 22.71
C GLN A 505 -31.09 13.08 21.76
N ALA A 506 -31.05 13.58 20.51
CA ALA A 506 -30.15 13.09 19.48
C ALA A 506 -28.88 13.96 19.37
N TYR A 507 -27.73 13.29 19.30
CA TYR A 507 -26.42 13.93 19.17
C TYR A 507 -25.62 13.30 18.04
N LEU A 508 -24.71 14.06 17.45
CA LEU A 508 -23.60 13.49 16.68
C LEU A 508 -22.39 13.31 17.58
N PHE A 509 -21.99 12.06 17.75
CA PHE A 509 -20.70 11.72 18.34
C PHE A 509 -19.62 11.87 17.27
N ILE A 510 -18.71 12.83 17.45
CA ILE A 510 -17.61 13.14 16.55
C ILE A 510 -16.32 12.64 17.20
N TYR A 511 -15.51 11.84 16.49
CA TYR A 511 -14.30 11.26 17.07
C TYR A 511 -13.11 11.27 16.12
N GLY A 512 -11.94 11.63 16.68
CA GLY A 512 -10.65 11.55 16.01
C GLY A 512 -10.54 12.42 14.75
N GLY A 513 -9.80 11.92 13.78
CA GLY A 513 -9.41 12.62 12.55
C GLY A 513 -8.04 13.27 12.62
N CYS A 514 -7.75 14.08 11.61
CA CYS A 514 -6.52 14.86 11.47
C CYS A 514 -6.85 16.35 11.46
N SER A 515 -5.93 17.20 11.92
CA SER A 515 -6.02 18.67 11.79
C SER A 515 -4.74 19.24 11.17
N SER A 516 -4.75 20.54 10.86
CA SER A 516 -3.53 21.22 10.41
C SER A 516 -2.57 21.33 11.60
N GLY A 517 -1.33 20.84 11.46
CA GLY A 517 -0.32 20.89 12.52
C GLY A 517 -0.47 19.86 13.65
N GLN A 518 -1.64 19.24 13.82
CA GLN A 518 -1.85 18.06 14.68
C GLN A 518 -2.13 16.84 13.81
N LEU A 519 -1.20 15.88 13.82
CA LEU A 519 -1.26 14.72 12.92
C LEU A 519 -2.50 13.86 13.15
N VAL A 520 -2.85 13.59 14.41
CA VAL A 520 -3.98 12.72 14.77
C VAL A 520 -4.66 13.20 16.05
N LEU A 521 -5.97 13.37 16.00
CA LEU A 521 -6.81 13.85 17.10
C LEU A 521 -7.23 12.69 18.01
N THR A 522 -7.26 12.97 19.32
CA THR A 522 -7.64 12.02 20.38
C THR A 522 -8.98 12.35 21.03
N ASP A 523 -9.55 13.51 20.70
CA ASP A 523 -10.74 14.05 21.33
C ASP A 523 -12.03 13.51 20.71
N TRP A 524 -13.13 13.69 21.45
CA TRP A 524 -14.48 13.47 20.97
C TRP A 524 -15.41 14.59 21.40
N HIS A 525 -16.51 14.74 20.67
CA HIS A 525 -17.52 15.76 20.92
C HIS A 525 -18.93 15.19 20.73
N PHE A 526 -19.89 15.65 21.52
CA PHE A 526 -21.32 15.37 21.32
C PHE A 526 -22.00 16.64 20.83
N LEU A 527 -22.25 16.73 19.53
CA LEU A 527 -22.95 17.86 18.93
C LEU A 527 -24.47 17.66 19.06
N HIS A 528 -25.13 18.52 19.83
CA HIS A 528 -26.59 18.53 19.94
C HIS A 528 -27.19 19.00 18.60
N LEU A 529 -28.02 18.16 17.99
CA LEU A 529 -28.45 18.33 16.61
C LEU A 529 -29.42 19.49 16.39
N GLU A 530 -30.33 19.73 17.33
CA GLU A 530 -31.31 20.82 17.24
C GLU A 530 -30.71 22.15 17.69
N GLY A 531 -29.87 22.12 18.72
CA GLY A 531 -29.29 23.31 19.34
C GLY A 531 -27.94 23.75 18.78
N LEU A 532 -27.32 22.95 17.89
CA LEU A 532 -26.05 23.23 17.21
C LEU A 532 -24.88 23.68 18.12
N HIS A 533 -24.79 23.08 19.30
CA HIS A 533 -23.70 23.29 20.24
C HIS A 533 -23.19 21.95 20.76
N CYS A 534 -21.91 21.89 21.11
CA CYS A 534 -21.35 20.71 21.76
C CYS A 534 -21.73 20.66 23.23
N GLN A 535 -22.29 19.53 23.65
CA GLN A 535 -22.61 19.25 25.04
C GLN A 535 -21.56 18.33 25.66
N GLN A 536 -21.22 18.60 26.92
CA GLN A 536 -20.40 17.70 27.71
C GLN A 536 -21.29 16.56 28.25
N ILE A 537 -21.09 15.36 27.72
CA ILE A 537 -21.73 14.14 28.20
C ILE A 537 -20.65 13.26 28.82
N PRO A 538 -20.83 12.77 30.07
CA PRO A 538 -19.85 11.91 30.72
C PRO A 538 -19.52 10.67 29.89
N VAL A 539 -18.22 10.40 29.71
CA VAL A 539 -17.73 9.17 29.10
C VAL A 539 -16.73 8.49 30.03
N GLU A 540 -17.07 7.27 30.45
CA GLU A 540 -16.27 6.47 31.37
C GLU A 540 -15.44 5.40 30.65
N GLY A 541 -14.49 4.78 31.36
CA GLY A 541 -13.73 3.63 30.86
C GLY A 541 -12.41 4.01 30.18
N PRO A 542 -11.70 3.02 29.62
CA PRO A 542 -10.38 3.22 29.04
C PRO A 542 -10.48 4.08 27.77
N VAL A 543 -9.87 5.26 27.81
CA VAL A 543 -9.87 6.20 26.69
C VAL A 543 -9.11 5.59 25.50
N PRO A 544 -9.75 5.51 24.31
CA PRO A 544 -9.10 4.95 23.14
C PRO A 544 -8.02 5.90 22.59
N ALA A 545 -6.97 5.31 22.01
CA ALA A 545 -5.92 6.07 21.32
C ALA A 545 -6.48 6.88 20.15
N GLY A 546 -5.93 8.08 19.94
CA GLY A 546 -6.29 8.95 18.82
C GLY A 546 -6.07 8.27 17.49
N ARG A 547 -6.98 8.53 16.55
CA ARG A 547 -7.02 7.82 15.27
C ARG A 547 -7.69 8.61 14.16
N HIS A 548 -7.34 8.30 12.93
CA HIS A 548 -8.03 8.79 11.73
C HIS A 548 -8.25 7.66 10.73
N SER A 549 -9.07 7.91 9.69
CA SER A 549 -9.43 6.91 8.68
C SER A 549 -9.99 5.61 9.26
N HIS A 550 -10.55 5.67 10.47
CA HIS A 550 -11.37 4.63 11.05
C HIS A 550 -12.79 4.75 10.51
N SER A 551 -13.56 3.68 10.64
CA SER A 551 -14.99 3.70 10.34
C SER A 551 -15.79 3.70 11.65
N ALA A 552 -17.01 4.23 11.60
CA ALA A 552 -17.93 4.19 12.72
C ALA A 552 -19.38 4.09 12.24
N CYS A 553 -20.22 3.43 13.03
CA CYS A 553 -21.65 3.29 12.77
C CYS A 553 -22.44 3.13 14.08
N SER A 554 -23.72 3.49 14.04
CA SER A 554 -24.60 3.42 15.21
C SER A 554 -24.94 1.96 15.54
N TRP A 555 -24.92 1.62 16.83
CA TRP A 555 -25.37 0.32 17.32
C TRP A 555 -25.86 0.39 18.76
N ALA A 556 -27.04 -0.17 19.03
CA ALA A 556 -27.61 -0.27 20.37
C ALA A 556 -27.59 1.08 21.16
N GLY A 557 -27.91 2.19 20.47
CA GLY A 557 -27.91 3.55 21.02
C GLY A 557 -26.55 4.21 21.18
N GLY A 558 -25.45 3.49 20.89
CA GLY A 558 -24.08 3.97 20.95
C GLY A 558 -23.36 3.89 19.59
N VAL A 559 -22.03 3.82 19.62
CA VAL A 559 -21.18 3.85 18.42
C VAL A 559 -20.21 2.69 18.41
N LEU A 560 -20.20 1.92 17.33
CA LEU A 560 -19.11 0.99 17.01
C LEU A 560 -18.05 1.71 16.18
N ILE A 561 -16.79 1.54 16.54
CA ILE A 561 -15.63 2.15 15.85
C ILE A 561 -14.64 1.03 15.53
N ALA A 562 -14.23 0.95 14.26
CA ALA A 562 -13.31 -0.08 13.79
C ALA A 562 -12.10 0.52 13.07
N GLY A 563 -10.92 -0.02 13.40
CA GLY A 563 -9.69 0.28 12.66
C GLY A 563 -9.14 1.69 12.85
N GLY A 564 -8.48 2.15 11.80
CA GLY A 564 -7.84 3.47 11.71
C GLY A 564 -6.33 3.42 11.84
N LEU A 565 -5.72 4.59 11.69
CA LEU A 565 -4.28 4.79 11.88
C LEU A 565 -4.03 5.65 13.12
N ALA A 566 -3.03 5.26 13.90
CA ALA A 566 -2.51 6.04 15.03
C ALA A 566 -1.60 7.18 14.55
N ALA A 567 -1.16 8.05 15.47
CA ALA A 567 -0.15 9.07 15.19
C ALA A 567 1.20 8.51 14.73
N SER A 568 1.52 7.27 15.12
CA SER A 568 2.69 6.51 14.66
C SER A 568 2.53 5.96 13.23
N GLU A 569 1.39 6.19 12.57
CA GLU A 569 0.99 5.54 11.31
C GLU A 569 0.84 4.01 11.42
N GLU A 570 0.82 3.47 12.65
CA GLU A 570 0.48 2.07 12.92
C GLU A 570 -1.03 1.84 12.73
N LEU A 571 -1.38 0.66 12.23
CA LEU A 571 -2.77 0.25 12.12
C LEU A 571 -3.32 -0.09 13.50
N LEU A 572 -4.58 0.28 13.71
CA LEU A 572 -5.27 0.02 14.96
C LEU A 572 -6.27 -1.12 14.75
N GLY A 573 -5.85 -2.37 14.99
CA GLY A 573 -6.72 -3.56 14.96
C GLY A 573 -7.72 -3.65 16.12
N SER A 574 -8.37 -2.55 16.51
CA SER A 574 -9.32 -2.51 17.63
C SER A 574 -10.75 -2.33 17.14
N LEU A 575 -11.68 -3.09 17.72
CA LEU A 575 -13.12 -2.81 17.65
C LEU A 575 -13.56 -2.20 18.99
N LEU A 576 -14.05 -0.96 18.94
CA LEU A 576 -14.48 -0.22 20.13
C LEU A 576 -15.98 -0.03 20.09
N PHE A 577 -16.61 -0.10 21.25
CA PHE A 577 -18.01 0.25 21.45
C PHE A 577 -18.12 1.36 22.49
N LEU A 578 -18.60 2.53 22.06
CA LEU A 578 -19.05 3.57 22.94
C LEU A 578 -20.48 3.21 23.39
N LYS A 579 -20.58 2.50 24.51
CA LYS A 579 -21.84 1.93 24.99
C LYS A 579 -22.65 2.97 25.79
N PRO A 580 -23.96 3.12 25.57
CA PRO A 580 -24.80 3.92 26.46
C PRO A 580 -24.78 3.39 27.89
N SER A 581 -24.79 4.31 28.85
CA SER A 581 -24.80 4.04 30.29
C SER A 581 -25.83 4.95 30.97
N GLY A 582 -26.12 4.73 32.26
CA GLY A 582 -27.16 5.48 32.97
C GLY A 582 -26.95 6.99 33.05
N ARG A 583 -25.71 7.49 32.92
CA ARG A 583 -25.37 8.93 33.02
C ARG A 583 -24.65 9.49 31.79
N GLY A 584 -24.52 8.72 30.71
CA GLY A 584 -23.69 9.08 29.57
C GLY A 584 -23.26 7.85 28.78
N PHE A 585 -21.97 7.73 28.49
CA PHE A 585 -21.43 6.59 27.74
C PHE A 585 -20.24 5.94 28.44
N ARG A 586 -19.87 4.73 28.01
CA ARG A 586 -18.68 4.02 28.49
C ARG A 586 -17.94 3.38 27.33
N TRP A 587 -16.63 3.58 27.28
CA TRP A 587 -15.74 2.88 26.38
C TRP A 587 -15.66 1.40 26.71
N HIS A 588 -15.84 0.56 25.70
CA HIS A 588 -15.70 -0.87 25.81
C HIS A 588 -14.94 -1.42 24.59
N SER A 589 -13.88 -2.18 24.83
CA SER A 589 -13.17 -2.89 23.76
C SER A 589 -13.91 -4.20 23.47
N LEU A 590 -14.12 -4.50 22.20
CA LEU A 590 -14.73 -5.74 21.75
C LEU A 590 -13.65 -6.63 21.15
N GLU A 591 -13.55 -7.86 21.68
CA GLU A 591 -12.71 -8.90 21.11
C GLU A 591 -13.54 -9.75 20.14
N THR A 592 -12.95 -10.07 19.00
CA THR A 592 -13.52 -11.00 18.01
C THR A 592 -13.01 -12.41 18.30
N CYS A 593 -13.70 -13.41 17.76
CA CYS A 593 -13.28 -14.81 17.78
C CYS A 593 -13.12 -15.31 16.33
N PRO A 594 -11.88 -15.54 15.86
CA PRO A 594 -10.62 -15.28 16.56
C PRO A 594 -10.33 -13.76 16.73
N PRO A 595 -9.38 -13.39 17.61
CA PRO A 595 -8.99 -12.00 17.81
C PRO A 595 -8.48 -11.35 16.52
N LEU A 596 -8.64 -10.02 16.44
CA LEU A 596 -7.97 -9.20 15.42
C LEU A 596 -6.47 -9.37 15.60
N THR A 597 -5.74 -9.73 14.54
CA THR A 597 -4.30 -9.97 14.62
C THR A 597 -3.59 -8.63 14.82
N PRO A 598 -2.96 -8.35 15.99
CA PRO A 598 -2.26 -7.08 16.16
C PRO A 598 -1.03 -7.03 15.26
N SER A 599 -0.76 -5.90 14.62
CA SER A 599 0.62 -5.57 14.27
C SER A 599 1.36 -5.38 15.59
N ARG A 600 2.40 -6.20 15.85
CA ARG A 600 3.10 -6.22 17.15
C ARG A 600 3.33 -4.81 17.70
N LYS A 601 2.82 -4.52 18.91
CA LYS A 601 3.33 -3.40 19.71
C LYS A 601 4.78 -3.72 20.09
N ALA A 602 5.71 -2.85 19.72
CA ALA A 602 6.97 -2.74 20.45
C ALA A 602 6.66 -2.05 21.78
N SER A 603 6.16 -2.78 22.77
CA SER A 603 6.11 -2.29 24.15
C SER A 603 6.89 -3.23 25.04
N ASP A 604 8.01 -2.71 25.55
CA ASP A 604 8.62 -3.14 26.80
C ASP A 604 7.51 -3.25 27.87
N THR A 605 7.27 -4.46 28.36
CA THR A 605 6.92 -4.79 29.75
C THR A 605 6.79 -6.31 29.82
N ARG A 606 7.74 -6.93 30.52
CA ARG A 606 7.65 -8.32 30.94
C ARG A 606 6.56 -8.42 32.02
N GLU A 607 5.48 -9.13 31.72
CA GLU A 607 4.75 -9.89 32.74
C GLU A 607 4.65 -11.34 32.27
N GLU A 608 5.37 -12.20 32.98
CA GLU A 608 5.45 -13.63 32.76
C GLU A 608 4.12 -14.28 33.14
N ALA A 609 3.34 -14.73 32.16
CA ALA A 609 2.32 -15.75 32.40
C ALA A 609 3.00 -17.13 32.41
N ILE A 610 3.49 -17.52 33.58
CA ILE A 610 3.93 -18.89 33.87
C ILE A 610 2.72 -19.81 33.79
N PHE A 611 2.57 -20.56 32.70
CA PHE A 611 1.79 -21.80 32.71
C PHE A 611 2.74 -22.97 32.91
N ALA A 612 2.83 -23.43 34.16
CA ALA A 612 3.48 -24.65 34.54
C ALA A 612 2.82 -25.84 33.83
N TRP A 613 3.53 -26.44 32.88
CA TRP A 613 3.25 -27.80 32.43
C TRP A 613 3.89 -28.76 33.43
N ASN A 614 3.04 -29.36 34.27
CA ASN A 614 3.45 -30.42 35.19
C ASN A 614 3.65 -31.72 34.41
N GLU A 615 4.78 -32.36 34.68
CA GLU A 615 5.19 -33.66 34.13
C GLU A 615 4.18 -34.77 34.41
N SER A 616 4.01 -35.70 33.46
CA SER A 616 4.11 -37.14 33.73
C SER A 616 3.93 -38.01 32.48
N CYS A 617 4.72 -39.10 32.46
CA CYS A 617 4.63 -40.30 31.62
C CYS A 617 5.32 -40.32 30.24
N CYS A 618 6.64 -40.56 30.30
CA CYS A 618 7.36 -41.74 29.78
C CYS A 618 6.85 -42.50 28.53
N CYS A 619 7.85 -42.76 27.66
CA CYS A 619 8.02 -43.92 26.77
C CYS A 619 7.21 -43.96 25.47
N CYS A 620 7.82 -43.53 24.36
CA CYS A 620 8.34 -44.47 23.35
C CYS A 620 9.08 -43.73 22.22
N SER A 621 10.27 -44.24 21.95
CA SER A 621 11.18 -43.94 20.86
C SER A 621 10.65 -44.39 19.49
N SER A 622 11.28 -43.82 18.46
CA SER A 622 11.52 -44.35 17.10
C SER A 622 10.65 -43.85 15.93
N THR A 623 11.26 -42.95 15.16
CA THR A 623 11.57 -43.03 13.72
C THR A 623 10.52 -43.56 12.71
N SER A 624 10.28 -42.72 11.69
CA SER A 624 10.05 -43.04 10.27
C SER A 624 8.85 -43.91 9.86
N ALA A 625 7.92 -43.35 9.06
CA ALA A 625 7.91 -43.57 7.60
C ALA A 625 6.57 -43.17 6.93
N PHE A 626 6.75 -42.70 5.69
CA PHE A 626 5.83 -42.36 4.60
C PHE A 626 4.65 -43.32 4.32
N LEU A 627 3.53 -42.70 3.92
CA LEU A 627 2.56 -43.04 2.85
C LEU A 627 2.51 -44.48 2.29
N ALA A 628 1.33 -45.12 2.38
CA ALA A 628 0.75 -45.96 1.33
C ALA A 628 -0.78 -46.13 1.50
N VAL A 629 -1.50 -46.07 0.38
CA VAL A 629 -2.94 -46.30 0.19
C VAL A 629 -3.15 -47.71 -0.38
N TRP A 630 -4.08 -48.53 0.14
CA TRP A 630 -4.95 -49.43 -0.66
C TRP A 630 -6.04 -50.16 0.16
N ASP A 631 -7.20 -50.39 -0.50
CA ASP A 631 -8.40 -51.22 -0.23
C ASP A 631 -8.38 -52.34 0.83
N GLY A 632 -9.59 -52.55 1.39
CA GLY A 632 -10.20 -53.88 1.32
C GLY A 632 -9.92 -54.83 2.48
N MET A 633 -10.36 -54.46 3.70
CA MET A 633 -10.55 -55.45 4.77
C MET A 633 -11.84 -55.18 5.57
N ARG A 634 -12.67 -56.23 5.69
CA ARG A 634 -13.86 -56.29 6.55
C ARG A 634 -13.43 -56.30 8.02
N ILE A 635 -13.92 -55.35 8.81
CA ILE A 635 -13.73 -55.30 10.26
C ILE A 635 -14.73 -56.27 10.94
N PRO A 636 -14.31 -57.12 11.90
CA PRO A 636 -15.22 -57.99 12.64
C PRO A 636 -16.18 -57.18 13.54
N ALA A 637 -17.43 -57.62 13.59
CA ALA A 637 -18.49 -57.04 14.42
C ALA A 637 -18.24 -57.28 15.91
N GLN A 638 -17.47 -56.40 16.56
CA GLN A 638 -17.51 -56.13 18.01
C GLN A 638 -16.56 -54.97 18.37
N CYS A 639 -16.90 -53.77 17.93
CA CYS A 639 -16.30 -52.54 18.47
C CYS A 639 -17.38 -51.45 18.53
N ARG A 640 -17.96 -51.25 19.73
CA ARG A 640 -18.83 -50.09 20.01
C ARG A 640 -17.94 -48.86 20.15
N VAL A 641 -17.76 -48.12 19.05
CA VAL A 641 -17.19 -46.77 19.11
C VAL A 641 -18.27 -45.81 19.60
N SER A 642 -18.11 -45.34 20.83
CA SER A 642 -18.83 -44.16 21.33
C SER A 642 -18.31 -42.94 20.57
N LEU A 643 -19.09 -42.43 19.63
CA LEU A 643 -18.87 -41.12 19.04
C LEU A 643 -19.19 -40.06 20.11
N LYS A 644 -18.18 -39.70 20.91
CA LYS A 644 -18.17 -38.35 21.48
C LYS A 644 -17.96 -37.42 20.31
N THR A 645 -18.96 -36.59 20.03
CA THR A 645 -18.86 -35.46 19.12
C THR A 645 -17.72 -34.56 19.61
N SER A 646 -16.52 -34.78 19.08
CA SER A 646 -15.46 -33.79 19.09
C SER A 646 -16.03 -32.59 18.34
N LYS A 647 -16.18 -31.45 19.03
CA LYS A 647 -16.37 -30.15 18.39
C LYS A 647 -15.34 -30.06 17.27
N VAL A 648 -15.81 -30.14 16.03
CA VAL A 648 -15.03 -29.75 14.88
C VAL A 648 -14.83 -28.25 15.06
N SER A 649 -13.68 -27.86 15.57
CA SER A 649 -13.25 -26.47 15.56
C SER A 649 -13.02 -26.09 14.11
N PHE A 650 -14.01 -25.45 13.49
CA PHE A 650 -13.80 -24.76 12.23
C PHE A 650 -12.66 -23.75 12.43
N ASN A 651 -11.68 -23.79 11.55
CA ASN A 651 -10.58 -22.82 11.49
C ASN A 651 -11.18 -21.47 11.09
N LEU A 652 -11.68 -20.72 12.07
CA LEU A 652 -12.15 -19.35 11.86
C LEU A 652 -10.91 -18.46 11.70
N GLY A 653 -10.76 -17.80 10.56
CA GLY A 653 -9.60 -16.95 10.23
C GLY A 653 -9.58 -15.65 11.03
N SER A 654 -8.38 -15.12 11.33
CA SER A 654 -8.21 -13.80 11.97
C SER A 654 -8.38 -12.69 10.95
N LEU A 655 -8.96 -11.55 11.39
CA LEU A 655 -9.15 -10.38 10.56
C LEU A 655 -7.87 -9.56 10.64
N ASP A 656 -7.29 -9.32 9.48
CA ASP A 656 -6.15 -8.42 9.35
C ASP A 656 -6.58 -6.99 9.61
N GLU A 657 -5.73 -6.26 10.35
CA GLU A 657 -5.96 -4.85 10.65
C GLU A 657 -6.13 -4.06 9.34
N ARG A 658 -7.11 -3.16 9.33
CA ARG A 658 -7.40 -2.32 8.16
C ARG A 658 -7.84 -0.92 8.56
N TYR A 659 -7.62 0.03 7.66
CA TYR A 659 -8.13 1.39 7.73
C TYR A 659 -8.67 1.82 6.37
N SER A 660 -9.33 2.99 6.29
CA SER A 660 -9.96 3.48 5.04
C SER A 660 -11.07 2.57 4.50
N HIS A 661 -11.59 1.70 5.35
CA HIS A 661 -12.78 0.89 5.09
C HIS A 661 -14.02 1.66 5.57
N THR A 662 -15.19 1.17 5.20
CA THR A 662 -16.49 1.68 5.66
C THR A 662 -17.16 0.64 6.56
N ALA A 663 -18.06 1.06 7.46
CA ALA A 663 -18.71 0.17 8.42
C ALA A 663 -20.23 0.33 8.44
N HIS A 664 -20.93 -0.80 8.55
CA HIS A 664 -22.40 -0.86 8.62
C HIS A 664 -22.83 -1.91 9.63
N VAL A 665 -23.92 -1.66 10.36
CA VAL A 665 -24.58 -2.69 11.17
C VAL A 665 -25.91 -3.04 10.55
N HIS A 666 -26.14 -4.33 10.35
CA HIS A 666 -27.40 -4.85 9.85
C HIS A 666 -27.66 -6.25 10.41
N CYS A 667 -28.89 -6.52 10.84
CA CYS A 667 -29.30 -7.83 11.38
C CYS A 667 -28.33 -8.39 12.45
N GLY A 668 -27.85 -7.53 13.36
CA GLY A 668 -26.95 -7.91 14.45
C GLY A 668 -25.49 -8.19 14.04
N LYS A 669 -25.13 -7.91 12.78
CA LYS A 669 -23.79 -8.12 12.23
C LYS A 669 -23.16 -6.79 11.85
N LEU A 670 -21.89 -6.62 12.18
CA LEU A 670 -21.05 -5.52 11.74
C LEU A 670 -20.33 -5.93 10.46
N LEU A 671 -20.48 -5.13 9.41
CA LEU A 671 -19.82 -5.30 8.12
C LEU A 671 -18.74 -4.23 7.97
N LEU A 672 -17.52 -4.64 7.65
CA LEU A 672 -16.41 -3.74 7.28
C LEU A 672 -16.07 -3.95 5.82
N VAL A 673 -16.23 -2.93 4.99
CA VAL A 673 -16.10 -3.06 3.53
C VAL A 673 -14.85 -2.33 3.03
N GLY A 674 -13.97 -3.07 2.35
CA GLY A 674 -12.75 -2.55 1.75
C GLY A 674 -11.68 -2.18 2.77
N GLY A 675 -10.89 -1.16 2.41
CA GLY A 675 -9.78 -0.61 3.19
C GLY A 675 -8.40 -0.97 2.64
N VAL A 676 -7.38 -0.71 3.46
CA VAL A 676 -5.98 -1.08 3.22
C VAL A 676 -5.46 -1.84 4.44
N TRP A 677 -4.82 -2.98 4.20
CA TRP A 677 -3.98 -3.71 5.16
C TRP A 677 -2.50 -3.67 4.72
N LEU A 678 -1.55 -3.92 5.62
CA LEU A 678 -0.11 -3.79 5.33
C LEU A 678 0.56 -5.02 4.74
N SER A 679 -0.08 -6.20 4.83
CA SER A 679 0.52 -7.48 4.42
C SER A 679 -0.43 -8.24 3.48
N PRO A 680 -0.57 -7.82 2.21
CA PRO A 680 -1.55 -8.40 1.30
C PRO A 680 -1.05 -9.71 0.67
N PRO A 681 -1.86 -10.77 0.70
CA PRO A 681 -1.97 -11.67 -0.44
C PRO A 681 -3.09 -11.24 -1.41
N SER A 682 -3.95 -10.30 -1.02
CA SER A 682 -5.06 -9.77 -1.83
C SER A 682 -5.48 -8.37 -1.37
N VAL A 683 -6.54 -7.81 -1.95
CA VAL A 683 -7.25 -6.64 -1.40
C VAL A 683 -8.27 -7.04 -0.34
N PRO A 684 -8.56 -6.19 0.66
CA PRO A 684 -9.62 -6.43 1.63
C PRO A 684 -10.99 -6.52 0.96
N GLY A 685 -11.82 -7.47 1.39
CA GLY A 685 -13.18 -7.65 0.89
C GLY A 685 -14.21 -7.12 1.87
N VAL A 686 -15.12 -7.99 2.31
CA VAL A 686 -16.12 -7.68 3.35
C VAL A 686 -15.84 -8.53 4.59
N ALA A 687 -15.43 -7.89 5.69
CA ALA A 687 -15.37 -8.56 6.98
C ALA A 687 -16.75 -8.51 7.64
N MET A 688 -17.24 -9.65 8.13
CA MET A 688 -18.46 -9.75 8.92
C MET A 688 -18.10 -10.17 10.34
N ILE A 689 -18.58 -9.41 11.32
CA ILE A 689 -18.46 -9.69 12.75
C ILE A 689 -19.87 -9.82 13.33
N ASP A 690 -20.20 -11.00 13.82
CA ASP A 690 -21.45 -11.22 14.55
C ASP A 690 -21.35 -10.59 15.94
N LEU A 691 -22.22 -9.62 16.24
CA LEU A 691 -22.10 -8.82 17.46
C LEU A 691 -22.55 -9.57 18.71
N ALA A 692 -23.29 -10.69 18.56
CA ALA A 692 -23.72 -11.54 19.65
C ALA A 692 -22.66 -12.61 19.97
N THR A 693 -22.17 -13.33 18.95
CA THR A 693 -21.23 -14.43 19.13
C THR A 693 -19.77 -14.00 19.10
N ARG A 694 -19.49 -12.79 18.60
CA ARG A 694 -18.15 -12.28 18.26
C ARG A 694 -17.46 -13.05 17.14
N ALA A 695 -18.16 -13.96 16.46
CA ALA A 695 -17.62 -14.70 15.35
C ALA A 695 -17.27 -13.76 14.20
N LEU A 696 -16.14 -14.03 13.56
CA LEU A 696 -15.57 -13.21 12.51
C LEU A 696 -15.35 -14.06 11.25
N ALA A 697 -15.70 -13.49 10.09
CA ALA A 697 -15.44 -14.08 8.78
C ALA A 697 -15.10 -13.02 7.74
N GLU A 698 -14.11 -13.28 6.89
CA GLU A 698 -13.78 -12.44 5.73
C GLU A 698 -14.38 -13.03 4.46
N TYR A 699 -14.99 -12.19 3.63
CA TYR A 699 -15.54 -12.57 2.33
C TYR A 699 -14.83 -11.83 1.21
N ARG A 700 -14.51 -12.54 0.12
CA ARG A 700 -13.95 -11.92 -1.08
C ARG A 700 -15.06 -11.24 -1.87
N ILE A 701 -14.77 -10.13 -2.54
CA ILE A 701 -15.70 -9.53 -3.50
C ILE A 701 -15.44 -10.16 -4.88
N ASP A 702 -16.48 -10.70 -5.50
CA ASP A 702 -16.39 -11.22 -6.87
C ASP A 702 -16.31 -10.08 -7.87
N THR A 703 -15.13 -9.86 -8.46
CA THR A 703 -14.92 -8.81 -9.45
C THR A 703 -14.97 -9.31 -10.89
N THR A 704 -15.41 -10.56 -11.12
CA THR A 704 -15.41 -11.20 -12.46
C THR A 704 -16.17 -10.39 -13.51
N PHE A 705 -17.28 -9.76 -13.11
CA PHE A 705 -18.15 -8.97 -13.99
C PHE A 705 -18.01 -7.46 -13.81
N LEU A 706 -16.96 -7.00 -13.14
CA LEU A 706 -16.71 -5.59 -12.90
C LEU A 706 -15.59 -5.07 -13.80
N GLU A 707 -15.56 -3.76 -13.99
CA GLU A 707 -14.41 -3.10 -14.59
C GLU A 707 -13.25 -3.16 -13.60
N TRP A 708 -12.10 -3.59 -14.10
CA TRP A 708 -10.91 -3.83 -13.29
C TRP A 708 -9.78 -2.90 -13.74
N PRO A 709 -9.01 -2.29 -12.82
CA PRO A 709 -8.99 -2.54 -11.37
C PRO A 709 -10.12 -1.88 -10.56
N LEU A 710 -10.45 -2.45 -9.39
CA LEU A 710 -11.40 -1.89 -8.41
C LEU A 710 -10.67 -1.54 -7.11
N MET A 711 -10.60 -0.25 -6.76
CA MET A 711 -9.94 0.25 -5.56
C MET A 711 -10.93 0.47 -4.40
N LEU A 712 -10.80 -0.33 -3.35
CA LEU A 712 -11.72 -0.32 -2.21
C LEU A 712 -11.24 0.55 -1.04
N HIS A 713 -10.55 1.65 -1.30
CA HIS A 713 -10.11 2.61 -0.30
C HIS A 713 -10.44 4.04 -0.77
N ASN A 714 -10.59 4.97 0.18
CA ASN A 714 -11.15 6.30 -0.08
C ASN A 714 -12.51 6.29 -0.82
N HIS A 715 -13.22 5.15 -0.78
CA HIS A 715 -14.57 4.98 -1.31
C HIS A 715 -15.60 5.37 -0.24
N SER A 716 -16.86 5.50 -0.65
CA SER A 716 -17.98 5.54 0.27
C SER A 716 -18.87 4.32 0.02
N SER A 717 -19.58 3.87 1.05
CA SER A 717 -20.56 2.81 0.90
C SER A 717 -21.82 3.11 1.70
N VAL A 718 -22.96 2.69 1.18
CA VAL A 718 -24.27 2.90 1.79
C VAL A 718 -24.99 1.57 1.79
N ILE A 719 -25.48 1.15 2.97
CA ILE A 719 -26.36 -0.01 3.08
C ILE A 719 -27.79 0.38 2.69
N VAL A 720 -28.44 -0.47 1.91
CA VAL A 720 -29.85 -0.35 1.53
C VAL A 720 -30.61 -1.46 2.25
N PRO A 721 -31.21 -1.18 3.42
CA PRO A 721 -31.71 -2.22 4.32
C PRO A 721 -32.77 -3.12 3.70
N ASP A 722 -33.69 -2.56 2.92
CA ASP A 722 -34.85 -3.29 2.37
C ASP A 722 -34.46 -4.34 1.34
N THR A 723 -33.28 -4.20 0.72
CA THR A 723 -32.79 -5.11 -0.32
C THR A 723 -31.55 -5.89 0.08
N GLU A 724 -31.10 -5.78 1.34
CA GLU A 724 -29.90 -6.46 1.85
C GLU A 724 -28.65 -6.25 0.98
N GLU A 725 -28.48 -5.01 0.49
CA GLU A 725 -27.40 -4.65 -0.44
C GLU A 725 -26.53 -3.53 0.12
N ILE A 726 -25.27 -3.50 -0.32
CA ILE A 726 -24.40 -2.33 -0.16
C ILE A 726 -24.09 -1.73 -1.51
N ILE A 727 -24.30 -0.42 -1.64
CA ILE A 727 -23.90 0.36 -2.80
C ILE A 727 -22.56 1.05 -2.49
N LEU A 728 -21.52 0.69 -3.24
CA LEU A 728 -20.21 1.31 -3.21
C LEU A 728 -20.16 2.43 -4.25
N THR A 729 -19.75 3.62 -3.84
CA THR A 729 -19.54 4.76 -4.73
C THR A 729 -18.08 5.19 -4.72
N GLY A 730 -17.52 5.42 -5.92
CA GLY A 730 -16.15 5.87 -6.09
C GLY A 730 -15.11 4.96 -5.44
N GLY A 731 -13.97 5.54 -5.07
CA GLY A 731 -12.77 4.85 -4.60
C GLY A 731 -11.61 5.00 -5.58
N GLY A 732 -10.39 4.94 -5.06
CA GLY A 732 -9.17 5.14 -5.84
C GLY A 732 -8.18 6.11 -5.22
N GLY A 733 -7.23 6.54 -6.05
CA GLY A 733 -6.13 7.39 -5.63
C GLY A 733 -5.07 7.58 -6.73
N ASN A 734 -3.93 8.16 -6.35
CA ASN A 734 -2.87 8.58 -7.28
C ASN A 734 -1.91 7.46 -7.69
N CYS A 735 -2.00 6.28 -7.07
CA CYS A 735 -1.20 5.09 -7.32
C CYS A 735 0.30 5.39 -7.43
N PHE A 736 0.85 6.09 -6.42
CA PHE A 736 2.27 6.50 -6.38
C PHE A 736 2.76 7.18 -7.68
N SER A 737 1.91 8.03 -8.30
CA SER A 737 2.17 8.70 -9.57
C SER A 737 2.37 7.78 -10.79
N PHE A 738 2.05 6.49 -10.69
CA PHE A 738 1.96 5.61 -11.87
C PHE A 738 0.79 6.00 -12.77
N GLY A 739 -0.25 6.57 -12.17
CA GLY A 739 -1.42 7.14 -12.83
C GLY A 739 -2.59 7.16 -11.85
N THR A 740 -3.30 8.27 -11.76
CA THR A 740 -4.50 8.34 -10.93
C THR A 740 -5.54 7.36 -11.46
N HIS A 741 -6.04 6.50 -10.59
CA HIS A 741 -7.13 5.58 -10.89
C HIS A 741 -8.34 5.93 -10.03
N LEU A 742 -9.51 5.94 -10.67
CA LEU A 742 -10.82 6.20 -10.06
C LEU A 742 -11.74 5.06 -10.49
N ASN A 743 -12.44 4.46 -9.53
CA ASN A 743 -13.44 3.44 -9.85
C ASN A 743 -14.47 4.03 -10.83
N VAL A 744 -14.70 3.30 -11.92
CA VAL A 744 -15.41 3.85 -13.09
C VAL A 744 -16.91 3.94 -12.87
N SER A 745 -17.47 3.02 -12.08
CA SER A 745 -18.90 2.95 -11.82
C SER A 745 -19.16 2.54 -10.37
N PRO A 746 -20.30 2.92 -9.79
CA PRO A 746 -20.71 2.38 -8.50
C PRO A 746 -20.96 0.87 -8.62
N VAL A 747 -20.74 0.18 -7.51
CA VAL A 747 -20.81 -1.28 -7.42
C VAL A 747 -21.83 -1.67 -6.37
N ARG A 748 -22.72 -2.60 -6.72
CA ARG A 748 -23.66 -3.24 -5.81
C ARG A 748 -23.03 -4.51 -5.26
N LEU A 749 -23.08 -4.69 -3.96
CA LEU A 749 -22.71 -5.93 -3.26
C LEU A 749 -23.97 -6.62 -2.75
N ASP A 750 -24.16 -7.88 -3.09
CA ASP A 750 -25.26 -8.73 -2.61
C ASP A 750 -24.84 -9.47 -1.33
N LEU A 751 -25.47 -9.12 -0.20
CA LEU A 751 -25.12 -9.65 1.12
C LEU A 751 -25.77 -11.01 1.43
N SER A 752 -26.61 -11.54 0.54
CA SER A 752 -27.36 -12.77 0.82
C SER A 752 -26.46 -13.98 1.09
N SER A 753 -25.25 -14.01 0.53
CA SER A 753 -24.22 -15.00 0.83
C SER A 753 -23.73 -14.98 2.28
N ILE A 754 -23.61 -13.78 2.86
CA ILE A 754 -23.18 -13.57 4.25
C ILE A 754 -24.28 -14.01 5.21
N TRP A 755 -25.55 -13.83 4.84
CA TRP A 755 -26.69 -14.15 5.71
C TRP A 755 -27.06 -15.63 5.71
N ARG A 756 -26.88 -16.31 4.57
CA ARG A 756 -27.11 -17.75 4.45
C ARG A 756 -26.02 -18.58 5.13
N ALA A 757 -24.83 -18.01 5.33
CA ALA A 757 -23.76 -18.62 6.11
C ALA A 757 -24.13 -18.58 7.61
N GLY A 758 -24.97 -19.51 8.04
CA GLY A 758 -25.19 -19.77 9.46
C GLY A 758 -23.88 -20.24 10.08
N LEU A 759 -23.21 -19.36 10.82
CA LEU A 759 -22.04 -19.66 11.65
C LEU A 759 -22.45 -20.15 13.03
#